data_AF-A0A6L9ZEG3-F1
#
_entry.id   AF-A0A6L9ZEG3-F1
#
_cell.length_a   1.000
_cell.length_b   1.000
_cell.length_c   1.000
_cell.angle_alpha   90.00
_cell.angle_beta   90.00
_cell.angle_gamma   90.00
#
_symmetry.space_group_name_H-M   'P 1'
#
loop_
_entity.id
_entity.type
_entity.pdbx_description
1 polymer ?
#
loop_
_entity_poly.entity_id
_entity_poly.type
_entity_poly.pdbx_seq_one_letter_code
_entity_poly.pdbx_strand_id
1 'polypeptide(L)'
;MPRSLKVRQDCIEKVKLAVRRNGFPSQRALAEDVGFALATVSNFLTGKPVDYITFEELSQKLALEWRAIANLDFDLPSQAVDDVLSQAVDDHSSQTVDQKPQITTSSKRQDLGEAIDVTNFYGRKEELATLKQWIINDHCRLITLIGMGGIGKTTLSVKLAQGLQSEFQYLIWRSLRNAPPIHELLTDLIGFLSDQQETTLPESLDGKISCLIDYLRAERCLFILDNVESILSPDQRAGAYRPGYEGYGQLLRSWGETNHQSCLVLTSREKPREIRNKEGVNAPIRSLRLPGLTEGEGKKILAEKGFSVSKDECQALVEFYAGNPLALKIVATTIYELFDGDVAQFLEEGTIVFGDISDLMDQQFNRLSTLEQQVMYWLTINREWVSFKELQRDIIPAVSFKHLLETLESLQLRSMIEKTSGKFTQQPVVMEYVSDRLIEQIFCEIQTGEIALFERCALIKAQAKDYLRNAQIQLILKPITEQLLNLLGLPENVQNYLNQILSKLKSFPPRKPGYAGGNVLNLLWQLNLDLSGYDFSNLTVWQAYLQGMNLHGVNFANADLSKSALTRTLGGVLSATFSPDGKLLATSVDNEIWLWDVANIKQIITCNGHKAWVQCLAISPEGEILASGSNDQTIRLWNVHTGQCLKTLRGHTSWVQSIGFSPEGDILASGSHDQTVKLWNVHTGKCLQTLSGHSNPVFFTTFSPNGQRLVTGSEDQTVRVWDVNT
;
A
#
# COMPACT_ATOMS: atom_id res chain seq x y z
N MET A 1 18.11 36.44 28.97
CA MET A 1 17.57 37.13 27.78
C MET A 1 16.10 36.74 27.63
N PRO A 2 15.22 37.63 27.14
CA PRO A 2 13.82 37.28 26.89
C PRO A 2 13.73 36.05 25.97
N ARG A 3 12.81 35.12 26.25
CA ARG A 3 12.58 33.94 25.39
C ARG A 3 12.10 34.33 23.98
N SER A 4 11.49 35.50 23.82
CA SER A 4 11.04 36.05 22.55
C SER A 4 11.25 37.57 22.45
N LEU A 5 11.62 38.06 21.27
CA LEU A 5 11.79 39.47 20.92
C LEU A 5 10.78 39.89 19.84
N LYS A 6 10.48 41.19 19.78
CA LYS A 6 9.63 41.81 18.76
C LYS A 6 10.39 42.93 18.08
N VAL A 7 10.17 43.13 16.78
CA VAL A 7 10.67 44.33 16.09
C VAL A 7 9.87 45.54 16.58
N ARG A 8 10.54 46.63 16.94
CA ARG A 8 9.87 47.89 17.30
C ARG A 8 9.02 48.40 16.14
N GLN A 9 7.86 48.97 16.45
CA GLN A 9 6.88 49.37 15.44
C GLN A 9 7.45 50.37 14.41
N ASP A 10 8.34 51.26 14.85
CA ASP A 10 9.05 52.24 14.02
C ASP A 10 10.12 51.62 13.10
N CYS A 11 10.57 50.41 13.41
CA CYS A 11 11.61 49.69 12.66
C CYS A 11 11.05 48.70 11.63
N ILE A 12 9.74 48.41 11.63
CA ILE A 12 9.12 47.40 10.75
C ILE A 12 9.40 47.66 9.26
N GLU A 13 9.19 48.89 8.79
CA GLU A 13 9.44 49.23 7.38
C GLU A 13 10.94 49.16 7.01
N LYS A 14 11.82 49.47 7.97
CA LYS A 14 13.28 49.33 7.80
C LYS A 14 13.68 47.86 7.64
N VAL A 15 13.07 46.96 8.42
CA VAL A 15 13.32 45.51 8.29
C VAL A 15 12.79 44.98 6.96
N LYS A 16 11.58 45.37 6.53
CA LYS A 16 11.04 44.97 5.22
C LYS A 16 11.87 45.47 4.04
N LEU A 17 12.38 46.70 4.10
CA LEU A 17 13.30 47.23 3.09
C LEU A 17 14.63 46.47 3.07
N ALA A 18 15.12 46.01 4.22
CA ALA A 18 16.34 45.22 4.32
C ALA A 18 16.20 43.86 3.60
N VAL A 19 15.01 43.25 3.56
CA VAL A 19 14.77 42.02 2.78
C VAL A 19 15.10 42.23 1.30
N ARG A 20 14.57 43.30 0.71
CA ARG A 20 14.86 43.63 -0.71
C ARG A 20 16.30 44.08 -0.92
N ARG A 21 16.87 44.84 0.01
CA ARG A 21 18.26 45.33 -0.08
C ARG A 21 19.28 44.20 -0.09
N ASN A 22 19.00 43.10 0.62
CA ASN A 22 19.87 41.93 0.69
C ASN A 22 19.56 40.87 -0.39
N GLY A 23 18.86 41.26 -1.47
CA GLY A 23 18.69 40.40 -2.65
C GLY A 23 17.55 39.38 -2.56
N PHE A 24 16.70 39.44 -1.54
CA PHE A 24 15.55 38.54 -1.43
C PHE A 24 14.33 39.12 -2.16
N PRO A 25 13.83 38.47 -3.23
CA PRO A 25 12.70 38.98 -4.01
C PRO A 25 11.37 38.89 -3.25
N SER A 26 11.28 38.06 -2.21
CA SER A 26 10.10 37.92 -1.35
C SER A 26 10.48 37.43 0.05
N GLN A 27 9.56 37.56 1.02
CA GLN A 27 9.73 36.96 2.35
C GLN A 27 9.81 35.42 2.32
N ARG A 28 9.27 34.78 1.28
CA ARG A 28 9.38 33.33 1.07
C ARG A 28 10.79 32.92 0.65
N ALA A 29 11.44 33.69 -0.22
CA ALA A 29 12.83 33.46 -0.58
C ALA A 29 13.77 33.62 0.63
N LEU A 30 13.49 34.60 1.51
CA LEU A 30 14.21 34.73 2.77
C LEU A 30 13.98 33.51 3.67
N ALA A 31 12.74 33.04 3.81
CA ALA A 31 12.38 31.88 4.64
C ALA A 31 13.05 30.58 4.15
N GLU A 32 13.09 30.35 2.84
CA GLU A 32 13.76 29.19 2.23
C GLU A 32 15.29 29.24 2.43
N ASP A 33 15.90 30.42 2.36
CA ASP A 33 17.36 30.59 2.50
C ASP A 33 17.86 30.44 3.95
N VAL A 34 17.06 30.86 4.94
CA VAL A 34 17.39 30.68 6.37
C VAL A 34 16.84 29.37 6.96
N GLY A 35 16.06 28.61 6.20
CA GLY A 35 15.46 27.36 6.66
C GLY A 35 14.36 27.53 7.72
N PHE A 36 13.72 28.70 7.80
CA PHE A 36 12.62 28.96 8.74
C PHE A 36 11.25 28.83 8.08
N ALA A 37 10.23 28.53 8.87
CA ALA A 37 8.86 28.57 8.40
C ALA A 37 8.46 29.99 7.95
N LEU A 38 7.68 30.08 6.88
CA LEU A 38 7.20 31.36 6.32
C LEU A 38 6.48 32.21 7.38
N ALA A 39 5.73 31.58 8.27
CA ALA A 39 5.04 32.24 9.38
C ALA A 39 6.02 32.91 10.35
N THR A 40 7.16 32.29 10.63
CA THR A 40 8.20 32.83 11.53
C THR A 40 8.86 34.07 10.95
N VAL A 41 9.23 34.01 9.66
CA VAL A 41 9.77 35.18 8.94
C VAL A 41 8.70 36.28 8.85
N SER A 42 7.45 35.92 8.58
CA SER A 42 6.34 36.89 8.55
C SER A 42 6.12 37.55 9.93
N ASN A 43 6.21 36.80 11.02
CA ASN A 43 6.12 37.34 12.38
C ASN A 43 7.23 38.35 12.66
N PHE A 44 8.48 38.04 12.28
CA PHE A 44 9.60 38.97 12.41
C PHE A 44 9.38 40.26 11.59
N LEU A 45 8.95 40.13 10.33
CA LEU A 45 8.69 41.28 9.44
C LEU A 45 7.46 42.11 9.81
N THR A 46 6.60 41.62 10.71
CA THR A 46 5.37 42.30 11.14
C THR A 46 5.41 42.74 12.62
N GLY A 47 6.54 42.58 13.32
CA GLY A 47 6.69 42.98 14.72
C GLY A 47 6.00 42.06 15.72
N LYS A 48 5.61 40.84 15.31
CA LYS A 48 5.10 39.79 16.20
C LYS A 48 6.27 39.10 16.94
N PRO A 49 6.01 38.47 18.10
CA PRO A 49 7.08 37.85 18.88
C PRO A 49 7.68 36.65 18.17
N VAL A 50 9.01 36.61 18.13
CA VAL A 50 9.83 35.54 17.57
C VAL A 50 10.89 35.20 18.62
N ASP A 51 11.32 33.94 18.71
CA ASP A 51 12.33 33.55 19.71
C ASP A 51 13.64 34.32 19.51
N TYR A 52 14.41 34.47 20.59
CA TYR A 52 15.65 35.26 20.59
C TYR A 52 16.64 34.81 19.52
N ILE A 53 16.83 33.50 19.35
CA ILE A 53 17.85 32.94 18.45
C ILE A 53 17.46 33.24 17.00
N THR A 54 16.21 32.96 16.64
CA THR A 54 15.66 33.28 15.32
C THR A 54 15.67 34.79 15.05
N PHE A 55 15.36 35.61 16.06
CA PHE A 55 15.40 37.07 15.92
C PHE A 55 16.81 37.58 15.62
N GLU A 56 17.82 37.06 16.31
CA GLU A 56 19.23 37.39 16.07
C GLU A 56 19.71 36.91 14.70
N GLU A 57 19.37 35.68 14.30
CA GLU A 57 19.75 35.09 13.02
C GLU A 57 19.12 35.82 11.82
N LEU A 58 17.83 36.15 11.90
CA LEU A 58 17.16 36.97 10.87
C LEU A 58 17.73 38.39 10.80
N SER A 59 18.10 38.97 11.94
CA SER A 59 18.74 40.30 11.98
C SER A 59 20.13 40.26 11.33
N GLN A 60 20.95 39.25 11.66
CA GLN A 60 22.27 39.06 11.06
C GLN A 60 22.16 38.83 9.55
N LYS A 61 21.22 37.99 9.12
CA LYS A 61 21.01 37.71 7.69
C LYS A 61 20.59 38.94 6.88
N LEU A 62 19.85 39.86 7.52
CA LEU A 62 19.46 41.13 6.92
C LEU A 62 20.48 42.25 7.13
N ALA A 63 21.65 41.96 7.72
CA ALA A 63 22.68 42.92 8.08
C ALA A 63 22.15 44.09 8.94
N LEU A 64 21.33 43.75 9.94
CA LEU A 64 20.72 44.65 10.91
C LEU A 64 21.25 44.35 12.32
N GLU A 65 21.59 45.40 13.06
CA GLU A 65 21.91 45.30 14.49
C GLU A 65 20.63 44.99 15.28
N TRP A 66 20.50 43.77 15.80
CA TRP A 66 19.26 43.29 16.41
C TRP A 66 18.84 44.15 17.63
N ARG A 67 19.80 44.64 18.43
CA ARG A 67 19.54 45.54 19.58
C ARG A 67 18.94 46.88 19.17
N ALA A 68 19.21 47.33 17.94
CA ALA A 68 18.70 48.58 17.42
C ALA A 68 17.28 48.44 16.86
N ILE A 69 16.77 47.22 16.65
CA ILE A 69 15.42 46.98 16.11
C ILE A 69 14.52 46.22 17.08
N ALA A 70 15.06 45.59 18.12
CA ALA A 70 14.28 44.88 19.14
C ALA A 70 13.56 45.85 20.09
N ASN A 71 12.31 45.55 20.40
CA ASN A 71 11.59 46.20 21.50
C ASN A 71 12.06 45.61 22.82
N LEU A 72 12.70 46.43 23.65
CA LEU A 72 13.31 46.05 24.92
C LEU A 72 12.53 46.60 26.13
N ASP A 73 11.35 47.20 25.92
CA ASP A 73 10.59 47.84 27.00
C ASP A 73 9.97 46.79 27.94
N PHE A 74 10.28 46.95 29.22
CA PHE A 74 9.71 46.23 30.37
C PHE A 74 8.53 47.03 30.93
N ASP A 75 7.32 46.49 30.83
CA ASP A 75 6.15 47.05 31.53
C ASP A 75 5.98 46.39 32.91
N LEU A 76 6.26 47.17 33.95
CA LEU A 76 5.69 46.99 35.30
C LEU A 76 4.19 47.34 35.22
N PRO A 77 3.27 46.57 35.84
CA PRO A 77 1.85 46.86 35.75
C PRO A 77 1.50 48.15 36.53
N SER A 78 0.93 49.11 35.82
CA SER A 78 0.22 50.26 36.36
C SER A 78 -1.23 49.88 36.73
N GLN A 79 -1.56 50.24 37.97
CA GLN A 79 -2.86 50.58 38.54
C GLN A 79 -4.13 50.40 37.66
N ALA A 80 -5.02 49.52 38.12
CA ALA A 80 -6.46 49.79 38.23
C ALA A 80 -7.06 48.83 39.27
N VAL A 81 -7.50 49.35 40.41
CA VAL A 81 -8.43 48.67 41.33
C VAL A 81 -9.58 49.62 41.56
N ASP A 82 -10.78 49.06 41.47
CA ASP A 82 -12.08 49.66 41.71
C ASP A 82 -12.20 50.35 43.07
N ASP A 83 -13.01 51.40 43.08
CA ASP A 83 -13.68 51.97 44.24
C ASP A 83 -14.53 50.91 44.96
N VAL A 84 -14.28 50.67 46.26
CA VAL A 84 -15.31 50.56 47.32
C VAL A 84 -14.68 50.88 48.69
N LEU A 85 -15.01 52.06 49.21
CA LEU A 85 -15.34 52.45 50.59
C LEU A 85 -14.62 51.81 51.81
N SER A 86 -14.00 52.73 52.57
CA SER A 86 -14.15 52.97 54.02
C SER A 86 -13.35 52.17 55.07
N GLN A 87 -12.37 52.90 55.64
CA GLN A 87 -12.22 53.26 57.06
C GLN A 87 -11.72 52.26 58.14
N ALA A 88 -10.85 52.85 58.99
CA ALA A 88 -10.40 52.52 60.36
C ALA A 88 -9.24 51.50 60.47
N VAL A 89 -7.99 51.87 60.80
CA VAL A 89 -7.40 52.56 61.99
C VAL A 89 -7.10 51.58 63.14
N ASP A 90 -5.82 51.60 63.58
CA ASP A 90 -5.22 51.10 64.84
C ASP A 90 -5.16 49.56 65.05
N ASP A 91 -4.21 48.93 65.77
CA ASP A 91 -3.06 49.38 66.56
C ASP A 91 -2.09 48.18 66.84
N HIS A 92 -0.96 48.54 67.41
CA HIS A 92 0.17 47.78 67.98
C HIS A 92 -0.01 46.40 68.66
N SER A 93 1.10 45.62 68.56
CA SER A 93 1.75 44.78 69.61
C SER A 93 1.00 43.50 70.06
N SER A 94 1.57 42.41 70.57
CA SER A 94 2.91 41.82 70.76
C SER A 94 2.67 40.39 71.33
N GLN A 95 3.72 39.58 71.52
CA GLN A 95 3.79 38.36 72.35
C GLN A 95 3.29 37.03 71.73
N THR A 96 4.19 36.16 71.25
CA THR A 96 4.99 35.09 71.92
C THR A 96 4.28 33.73 72.03
N VAL A 97 4.93 32.75 71.39
CA VAL A 97 5.09 31.32 71.76
C VAL A 97 3.83 30.45 71.73
N ASP A 98 3.75 29.54 70.73
CA ASP A 98 3.83 28.11 71.02
C ASP A 98 3.98 27.28 69.74
N GLN A 99 5.04 26.46 69.70
CA GLN A 99 5.24 25.41 68.70
C GLN A 99 4.37 24.21 69.07
N LYS A 100 3.50 23.78 68.14
CA LYS A 100 3.13 22.37 67.94
C LYS A 100 2.82 22.13 66.46
N PRO A 101 3.06 20.90 65.99
CA PRO A 101 3.64 20.63 64.68
C PRO A 101 2.64 20.85 63.55
N GLN A 102 3.09 21.56 62.52
CA GLN A 102 2.43 21.56 61.22
C GLN A 102 2.50 20.13 60.66
N ILE A 103 1.32 19.52 60.56
CA ILE A 103 1.05 18.44 59.63
C ILE A 103 1.44 18.99 58.25
N THR A 104 2.57 18.56 57.71
CA THR A 104 2.97 18.83 56.33
C THR A 104 1.97 18.12 55.42
N THR A 105 0.94 18.86 55.01
CA THR A 105 0.13 18.50 53.85
C THR A 105 1.07 18.37 52.66
N SER A 106 1.33 17.15 52.18
CA SER A 106 2.09 16.91 50.95
C SER A 106 1.35 17.60 49.80
N SER A 107 1.84 18.74 49.35
CA SER A 107 1.26 19.46 48.22
C SER A 107 1.51 18.67 46.95
N LYS A 108 0.44 18.18 46.32
CA LYS A 108 0.51 17.53 45.00
C LYS A 108 0.84 18.59 43.95
N ARG A 109 1.87 18.35 43.13
CA ARG A 109 2.36 19.31 42.14
C ARG A 109 2.13 18.81 40.73
N GLN A 110 1.77 19.74 39.85
CA GLN A 110 1.45 19.43 38.47
C GLN A 110 2.15 20.40 37.53
N ASP A 111 2.71 19.85 36.47
CA ASP A 111 3.19 20.60 35.33
C ASP A 111 2.65 19.97 34.05
N LEU A 112 1.59 20.57 33.52
CA LEU A 112 0.90 20.06 32.35
C LEU A 112 1.48 20.60 31.03
N GLY A 113 2.47 21.50 31.06
CA GLY A 113 3.10 22.06 29.86
C GLY A 113 2.11 22.47 28.75
N GLU A 114 2.26 21.89 27.57
CA GLU A 114 1.41 22.11 26.37
C GLU A 114 0.23 21.12 26.26
N ALA A 115 -0.19 20.48 27.36
CA ALA A 115 -1.27 19.50 27.31
C ALA A 115 -2.57 20.12 26.79
N ILE A 116 -3.22 19.43 25.86
CA ILE A 116 -4.48 19.87 25.26
C ILE A 116 -5.64 19.73 26.25
N ASP A 117 -6.66 20.58 26.09
CA ASP A 117 -7.94 20.40 26.78
C ASP A 117 -8.69 19.18 26.20
N VAL A 118 -9.28 18.39 27.09
CA VAL A 118 -10.02 17.16 26.75
C VAL A 118 -11.40 17.20 27.38
N THR A 119 -12.11 18.31 27.18
CA THR A 119 -13.52 18.47 27.53
C THR A 119 -14.38 17.40 26.86
N ASN A 120 -14.19 17.16 25.55
CA ASN A 120 -14.88 16.10 24.81
C ASN A 120 -14.01 14.83 24.75
N PHE A 121 -14.44 13.76 25.43
CA PHE A 121 -13.78 12.45 25.43
C PHE A 121 -14.76 11.34 25.03
N TYR A 122 -14.45 10.67 23.93
CA TYR A 122 -15.29 9.63 23.36
C TYR A 122 -14.70 8.26 23.65
N GLY A 123 -15.49 7.43 24.34
CA GLY A 123 -15.18 6.02 24.47
C GLY A 123 -13.99 5.70 25.37
N ARG A 124 -13.24 4.67 24.98
CA ARG A 124 -11.91 4.31 25.54
C ARG A 124 -11.88 3.96 27.03
N LYS A 125 -13.02 3.58 27.61
CA LYS A 125 -13.13 3.28 29.04
C LYS A 125 -12.35 2.02 29.43
N GLU A 126 -12.34 1.03 28.55
CA GLU A 126 -11.61 -0.23 28.76
C GLU A 126 -10.11 -0.01 28.72
N GLU A 127 -9.61 0.78 27.76
CA GLU A 127 -8.20 1.15 27.67
C GLU A 127 -7.77 1.98 28.88
N LEU A 128 -8.59 2.95 29.32
CA LEU A 128 -8.34 3.70 30.56
C LEU A 128 -8.29 2.79 31.79
N ALA A 129 -9.23 1.85 31.92
CA ALA A 129 -9.25 0.90 33.03
C ALA A 129 -8.02 0.00 33.02
N THR A 130 -7.60 -0.47 31.84
CA THR A 130 -6.40 -1.27 31.64
C THR A 130 -5.14 -0.50 32.03
N LEU A 131 -5.02 0.76 31.61
CA LEU A 131 -3.87 1.61 31.96
C LEU A 131 -3.84 1.91 33.46
N LYS A 132 -4.99 2.18 34.09
CA LYS A 132 -5.08 2.36 35.54
C LYS A 132 -4.65 1.10 36.29
N GLN A 133 -5.10 -0.07 35.85
CA GLN A 133 -4.66 -1.37 36.40
C GLN A 133 -3.15 -1.52 36.30
N TRP A 134 -2.57 -1.28 35.13
CA TRP A 134 -1.13 -1.43 34.90
C TRP A 134 -0.29 -0.47 35.75
N ILE A 135 -0.76 0.76 35.95
CA ILE A 135 -0.02 1.80 36.68
C ILE A 135 -0.17 1.62 38.20
N ILE A 136 -1.38 1.38 38.69
CA ILE A 136 -1.66 1.35 40.14
C ILE A 136 -1.33 -0.01 40.73
N ASN A 137 -1.82 -1.09 40.11
CA ASN A 137 -1.80 -2.43 40.70
C ASN A 137 -0.60 -3.26 40.22
N ASP A 138 -0.29 -3.19 38.94
CA ASP A 138 0.81 -3.98 38.37
C ASP A 138 2.17 -3.24 38.47
N HIS A 139 2.16 -1.99 38.93
CA HIS A 139 3.34 -1.13 39.11
C HIS A 139 4.25 -1.06 37.87
N CYS A 140 3.64 -0.94 36.69
CA CYS A 140 4.37 -0.73 35.45
C CYS A 140 5.16 0.58 35.52
N ARG A 141 6.46 0.51 35.20
CA ARG A 141 7.39 1.64 35.21
C ARG A 141 7.39 2.39 33.89
N LEU A 142 7.16 1.67 32.79
CA LEU A 142 7.14 2.22 31.44
C LEU A 142 5.95 1.67 30.67
N ILE A 143 5.11 2.54 30.15
CA ILE A 143 3.97 2.17 29.31
C ILE A 143 4.03 2.94 28.00
N THR A 144 3.90 2.26 26.86
CA THR A 144 3.85 2.91 25.54
C THR A 144 2.46 2.78 24.92
N LEU A 145 1.83 3.91 24.63
CA LEU A 145 0.59 4.00 23.85
C LEU A 145 0.95 4.10 22.37
N ILE A 146 0.53 3.11 21.58
CA ILE A 146 0.88 2.98 20.16
C ILE A 146 -0.38 3.00 19.32
N GLY A 147 -0.33 3.66 18.17
CA GLY A 147 -1.38 3.60 17.17
C GLY A 147 -1.21 4.64 16.08
N MET A 148 -2.08 4.60 15.08
CA MET A 148 -2.05 5.51 13.93
C MET A 148 -2.13 6.99 14.36
N GLY A 149 -1.64 7.90 13.52
CA GLY A 149 -1.84 9.34 13.73
C GLY A 149 -3.33 9.68 13.89
N GLY A 150 -3.67 10.58 14.80
CA GLY A 150 -5.07 10.97 15.04
C GLY A 150 -5.92 9.99 15.88
N ILE A 151 -5.43 8.78 16.19
CA ILE A 151 -6.21 7.72 16.87
C ILE A 151 -6.65 8.05 18.32
N GLY A 152 -6.18 9.17 18.89
CA GLY A 152 -6.53 9.63 20.23
C GLY A 152 -5.52 9.32 21.35
N LYS A 153 -4.25 9.01 21.02
CA LYS A 153 -3.19 8.72 22.01
C LYS A 153 -2.97 9.88 23.00
N THR A 154 -2.77 11.09 22.49
CA THR A 154 -2.56 12.31 23.28
C THR A 154 -3.75 12.56 24.20
N THR A 155 -4.96 12.51 23.64
CA THR A 155 -6.23 12.66 24.36
C THR A 155 -6.39 11.64 25.50
N LEU A 156 -6.06 10.37 25.25
CA LEU A 156 -6.09 9.31 26.24
C LEU A 156 -5.05 9.54 27.35
N SER A 157 -3.84 9.98 26.99
CA SER A 157 -2.77 10.25 27.96
C SER A 157 -3.15 11.37 28.93
N VAL A 158 -3.78 12.45 28.45
CA VAL A 158 -4.25 13.56 29.29
C VAL A 158 -5.38 13.09 30.22
N LYS A 159 -6.35 12.33 29.72
CA LYS A 159 -7.43 11.77 30.56
C LYS A 159 -6.93 10.79 31.61
N LEU A 160 -5.92 10.00 31.27
CA LEU A 160 -5.24 9.12 32.22
C LEU A 160 -4.58 9.95 33.33
N ALA A 161 -3.87 11.02 32.97
CA ALA A 161 -3.25 11.94 33.92
C ALA A 161 -4.27 12.54 34.89
N GLN A 162 -5.37 13.10 34.36
CA GLN A 162 -6.48 13.65 35.15
C GLN A 162 -7.08 12.60 36.10
N GLY A 163 -7.24 11.36 35.63
CA GLY A 163 -7.81 10.26 36.41
C GLY A 163 -6.88 9.63 37.44
N LEU A 164 -5.58 9.96 37.42
CA LEU A 164 -4.55 9.43 38.34
C LEU A 164 -3.91 10.51 39.21
N GLN A 165 -4.38 11.76 39.11
CA GLN A 165 -3.87 12.88 39.89
C GLN A 165 -3.89 12.63 41.41
N SER A 166 -4.81 11.80 41.91
CA SER A 166 -4.85 11.45 43.33
C SER A 166 -3.71 10.54 43.79
N GLU A 167 -3.13 9.76 42.89
CA GLU A 167 -2.22 8.65 43.19
C GLU A 167 -0.72 9.03 43.13
N PHE A 168 -0.41 10.22 42.60
CA PHE A 168 0.96 10.68 42.37
C PHE A 168 1.22 12.03 43.05
N GLN A 169 2.45 12.21 43.53
CA GLN A 169 2.89 13.46 44.16
C GLN A 169 3.27 14.49 43.11
N TYR A 170 3.92 14.04 42.03
CA TYR A 170 4.26 14.84 40.88
C TYR A 170 3.61 14.28 39.62
N LEU A 171 2.99 15.15 38.83
CA LEU A 171 2.46 14.82 37.51
C LEU A 171 3.04 15.77 36.48
N ILE A 172 3.76 15.22 35.51
CA ILE A 172 4.49 16.00 34.50
C ILE A 172 4.09 15.52 33.11
N TRP A 173 3.70 16.48 32.25
CA TRP A 173 3.38 16.24 30.85
C TRP A 173 4.28 17.10 29.96
N ARG A 174 4.93 16.48 28.98
CA ARG A 174 5.81 17.16 28.00
C ARG A 174 5.54 16.67 26.59
N SER A 175 5.51 17.61 25.65
CA SER A 175 5.46 17.34 24.23
C SER A 175 6.89 17.20 23.68
N LEU A 176 7.15 16.12 22.96
CA LEU A 176 8.38 15.94 22.19
C LEU A 176 8.21 16.36 20.73
N ARG A 177 7.09 17.01 20.37
CA ARG A 177 6.76 17.36 18.97
C ARG A 177 7.89 18.11 18.26
N ASN A 178 8.57 19.02 18.97
CA ASN A 178 9.68 19.83 18.47
C ASN A 178 11.06 19.17 18.65
N ALA A 179 11.11 17.90 19.06
CA ALA A 179 12.33 17.15 19.34
C ALA A 179 13.32 17.93 20.23
N PRO A 180 12.98 18.25 21.49
CA PRO A 180 13.92 18.95 22.37
C PRO A 180 15.17 18.09 22.64
N PRO A 181 16.38 18.67 22.74
CA PRO A 181 17.57 17.95 23.17
C PRO A 181 17.38 17.31 24.55
N ILE A 182 17.89 16.08 24.73
CA ILE A 182 17.70 15.33 25.98
C ILE A 182 18.25 16.07 27.21
N HIS A 183 19.36 16.80 27.05
CA HIS A 183 19.95 17.56 28.15
C HIS A 183 19.06 18.70 28.63
N GLU A 184 18.34 19.36 27.73
CA GLU A 184 17.40 20.43 28.08
C GLU A 184 16.17 19.86 28.79
N LEU A 185 15.62 18.77 28.25
CA LEU A 185 14.50 18.07 28.89
C LEU A 185 14.86 17.62 30.31
N LEU A 186 15.99 16.94 30.50
CA LEU A 186 16.41 16.48 31.84
C LEU A 186 16.62 17.64 32.80
N THR A 187 17.18 18.76 32.32
CA THR A 187 17.41 19.96 33.15
C THR A 187 16.08 20.56 33.61
N ASP A 188 15.09 20.65 32.71
CA ASP A 188 13.74 21.12 33.03
C ASP A 188 13.02 20.19 34.02
N LEU A 189 13.08 18.87 33.79
CA LEU A 189 12.45 17.86 34.64
C LEU A 189 13.03 17.87 36.06
N ILE A 190 14.36 17.87 36.19
CA ILE A 190 15.04 17.90 37.49
C ILE A 190 14.81 19.25 38.18
N GLY A 191 14.83 20.35 37.44
CA GLY A 191 14.51 21.68 37.96
C GLY A 191 13.11 21.74 38.58
N PHE A 192 12.12 21.10 37.97
CA PHE A 192 10.77 21.01 38.52
C PHE A 192 10.66 20.08 39.74
N LEU A 193 11.29 18.91 39.70
CA LEU A 193 11.27 17.96 40.83
C LEU A 193 12.00 18.48 42.07
N SER A 194 13.06 19.26 41.86
CA SER A 194 13.89 19.86 42.92
C SER A 194 13.35 21.21 43.44
N ASP A 195 12.19 21.68 42.97
CA ASP A 195 11.69 23.04 43.27
C ASP A 195 12.69 24.17 42.94
N GLN A 196 13.47 23.98 41.87
CA GLN A 196 14.59 24.85 41.48
C GLN A 196 15.70 24.97 42.55
N GLN A 197 15.78 24.05 43.51
CA GLN A 197 16.82 24.06 44.55
C GLN A 197 18.14 23.45 44.08
N GLU A 198 18.13 22.55 43.09
CA GLU A 198 19.35 22.03 42.47
C GLU A 198 19.97 23.06 41.51
N THR A 199 20.99 23.74 42.00
CA THR A 199 21.71 24.80 41.26
C THR A 199 22.93 24.28 40.48
N THR A 200 23.40 23.07 40.77
CA THR A 200 24.54 22.43 40.08
C THR A 200 24.16 21.04 39.59
N LEU A 201 23.66 20.96 38.36
CA LEU A 201 23.37 19.68 37.71
C LEU A 201 24.65 19.06 37.14
N PRO A 202 24.79 17.72 37.15
CA PRO A 202 25.90 17.05 36.48
C PRO A 202 25.97 17.42 34.99
N GLU A 203 27.18 17.62 34.44
CA GLU A 203 27.35 17.91 33.02
C GLU A 203 27.10 16.67 32.13
N SER A 204 27.42 15.48 32.65
CA SER A 204 27.24 14.23 31.91
C SER A 204 25.78 13.80 31.85
N LEU A 205 25.39 13.18 30.73
CA LEU A 205 24.06 12.63 30.54
C LEU A 205 23.72 11.56 31.60
N ASP A 206 24.64 10.63 31.85
CA ASP A 206 24.48 9.58 32.87
C ASP A 206 24.30 10.16 34.28
N GLY A 207 25.01 11.26 34.59
CA GLY A 207 24.87 11.96 35.86
C GLY A 207 23.47 12.57 36.02
N LYS A 208 22.96 13.26 34.99
CA LYS A 208 21.60 13.81 35.00
C LYS A 208 20.54 12.71 35.08
N ILE A 209 20.70 11.61 34.34
CA ILE A 209 19.78 10.47 34.41
C ILE A 209 19.79 9.86 35.80
N SER A 210 20.96 9.65 36.41
CA SER A 210 21.07 9.07 37.75
C SER A 210 20.40 9.95 38.82
N CYS A 211 20.65 11.26 38.77
CA CYS A 211 19.98 12.25 39.62
C CYS A 211 18.45 12.17 39.46
N LEU A 212 17.94 12.12 38.22
CA LEU A 212 16.51 11.95 37.99
C LEU A 212 15.97 10.64 38.61
N ILE A 213 16.66 9.51 38.42
CA ILE A 213 16.26 8.23 39.02
C ILE A 213 16.20 8.30 40.55
N ASP A 214 17.11 9.04 41.20
CA ASP A 214 17.09 9.20 42.66
C ASP A 214 15.83 9.94 43.13
N TYR A 215 15.37 10.97 42.40
CA TYR A 215 14.06 11.57 42.66
C TYR A 215 12.90 10.60 42.41
N LEU A 216 12.94 9.80 41.34
CA LEU A 216 11.88 8.82 41.06
C LEU A 216 11.76 7.73 42.14
N ARG A 217 12.84 7.48 42.89
CA ARG A 217 12.88 6.57 44.05
C ARG A 217 12.36 7.23 45.31
N ALA A 218 12.69 8.50 45.52
CA ALA A 218 12.25 9.27 46.67
C ALA A 218 10.75 9.59 46.60
N GLU A 219 10.26 9.95 45.41
CA GLU A 219 8.93 10.47 45.18
C GLU A 219 8.19 9.67 44.11
N ARG A 220 6.87 9.54 44.28
CA ARG A 220 6.01 8.84 43.31
C ARG A 220 5.54 9.81 42.22
N CYS A 221 6.12 9.69 41.03
CA CYS A 221 5.91 10.59 39.91
C CYS A 221 5.24 9.91 38.71
N LEU A 222 4.33 10.60 38.03
CA LEU A 222 3.77 10.21 36.75
C LEU A 222 4.29 11.15 35.66
N PHE A 223 5.02 10.59 34.70
CA PHE A 223 5.53 11.31 33.55
C PHE A 223 4.79 10.89 32.29
N ILE A 224 4.46 11.86 31.45
CA ILE A 224 3.90 11.63 30.13
C ILE A 224 4.75 12.36 29.10
N LEU A 225 5.33 11.60 28.17
CA LEU A 225 6.05 12.14 27.01
C LEU A 225 5.22 11.88 25.74
N ASP A 226 4.70 12.94 25.16
CA ASP A 226 3.83 12.89 23.99
C ASP A 226 4.62 13.05 22.68
N ASN A 227 4.20 12.37 21.61
CA ASN A 227 4.80 12.42 20.26
C ASN A 227 6.27 11.97 20.19
N VAL A 228 6.61 10.84 20.81
CA VAL A 228 7.97 10.29 20.80
C VAL A 228 8.49 10.01 19.38
N GLU A 229 7.63 9.82 18.37
CA GLU A 229 8.06 9.65 16.98
C GLU A 229 8.87 10.84 16.43
N SER A 230 8.72 12.03 17.02
CA SER A 230 9.48 13.23 16.63
C SER A 230 10.98 13.11 16.88
N ILE A 231 11.43 12.24 17.79
CA ILE A 231 12.87 12.00 18.04
C ILE A 231 13.38 10.73 17.35
N LEU A 232 12.51 10.02 16.62
CA LEU A 232 12.84 8.79 15.90
C LEU A 232 13.17 9.08 14.43
N SER A 233 14.11 8.31 13.89
CA SER A 233 14.62 8.44 12.54
C SER A 233 13.60 7.92 11.51
N PRO A 234 13.31 8.70 10.45
CA PRO A 234 12.50 8.20 9.33
C PRO A 234 13.27 7.17 8.49
N ASP A 235 14.57 7.39 8.27
CA ASP A 235 15.36 6.68 7.25
C ASP A 235 16.00 5.38 7.73
N GLN A 236 15.86 5.05 9.01
CA GLN A 236 16.39 3.84 9.62
C GLN A 236 15.27 2.85 9.97
N ARG A 237 15.64 1.69 10.52
CA ARG A 237 14.68 0.70 11.03
C ARG A 237 13.73 1.36 12.04
N ALA A 238 12.43 1.07 11.93
CA ALA A 238 11.41 1.59 12.85
C ALA A 238 11.85 1.49 14.31
N GLY A 239 11.71 2.59 15.05
CA GLY A 239 12.15 2.69 16.45
C GLY A 239 13.60 3.10 16.68
N ALA A 240 14.38 3.36 15.62
CA ALA A 240 15.72 3.96 15.74
C ALA A 240 15.65 5.47 15.99
N TYR A 241 16.61 6.03 16.72
CA TYR A 241 16.68 7.46 17.02
C TYR A 241 17.30 8.26 15.88
N ARG A 242 16.93 9.54 15.79
CA ARG A 242 17.66 10.50 14.95
C ARG A 242 19.08 10.68 15.50
N PRO A 243 20.08 10.99 14.64
CA PRO A 243 21.41 11.35 15.09
C PRO A 243 21.36 12.47 16.14
N GLY A 244 22.00 12.26 17.30
CA GLY A 244 22.01 13.21 18.42
C GLY A 244 20.89 13.01 19.45
N TYR A 245 19.94 12.11 19.21
CA TYR A 245 18.82 11.82 20.10
C TYR A 245 18.91 10.45 20.79
N GLU A 246 20.02 9.74 20.62
CA GLU A 246 20.24 8.40 21.20
C GLU A 246 20.20 8.41 22.74
N GLY A 247 20.45 9.57 23.37
CA GLY A 247 20.35 9.75 24.81
C GLY A 247 18.95 9.49 25.38
N TYR A 248 17.90 9.68 24.58
CA TYR A 248 16.54 9.26 24.98
C TYR A 248 16.45 7.74 25.18
N GLY A 249 17.16 6.96 24.36
CA GLY A 249 17.22 5.51 24.53
C GLY A 249 17.89 5.10 25.85
N GLN A 250 18.89 5.86 26.29
CA GLN A 250 19.54 5.65 27.60
C GLN A 250 18.56 5.97 28.74
N LEU A 251 17.83 7.09 28.66
CA LEU A 251 16.81 7.45 29.64
C LEU A 251 15.73 6.37 29.75
N LEU A 252 15.13 5.95 28.64
CA LEU A 252 14.06 4.94 28.63
C LEU A 252 14.53 3.60 29.21
N ARG A 253 15.78 3.22 28.92
CA ARG A 253 16.40 2.01 29.46
C ARG A 253 16.56 2.10 30.98
N SER A 254 17.17 3.18 31.48
CA SER A 254 17.37 3.39 32.91
C SER A 254 16.05 3.45 33.67
N TRP A 255 15.02 4.09 33.10
CA TRP A 255 13.68 4.15 33.69
C TRP A 255 13.00 2.78 33.76
N GLY A 256 13.05 2.00 32.66
CA GLY A 256 12.39 0.70 32.62
C GLY A 256 13.06 -0.36 33.50
N GLU A 257 14.38 -0.29 33.67
CA GLU A 257 15.17 -1.33 34.35
C GLU A 257 15.37 -1.07 35.84
N THR A 258 15.50 0.19 36.26
CA THR A 258 15.74 0.52 37.67
C THR A 258 14.48 0.36 38.50
N ASN A 259 14.66 0.05 39.79
CA ASN A 259 13.54 -0.10 40.72
C ASN A 259 13.16 1.27 41.29
N HIS A 260 11.91 1.68 41.10
CA HIS A 260 11.30 2.91 41.62
C HIS A 260 9.77 2.80 41.56
N GLN A 261 9.07 3.70 42.26
CA GLN A 261 7.60 3.68 42.35
C GLN A 261 6.90 4.53 41.26
N SER A 262 7.69 5.29 40.50
CA SER A 262 7.23 6.19 39.45
C SER A 262 6.87 5.47 38.14
N CYS A 263 6.06 6.11 37.30
CA CYS A 263 5.63 5.59 36.00
C CYS A 263 5.86 6.61 34.88
N LEU A 264 6.35 6.14 33.74
CA LEU A 264 6.49 6.91 32.51
C LEU A 264 5.57 6.34 31.42
N VAL A 265 4.69 7.20 30.90
CA VAL A 265 3.80 6.90 29.78
C VAL A 265 4.31 7.63 28.54
N LEU A 266 4.48 6.88 27.46
CA LEU A 266 4.90 7.40 26.16
C LEU A 266 3.71 7.35 25.20
N THR A 267 3.53 8.39 24.40
CA THR A 267 2.68 8.28 23.20
C THR A 267 3.56 8.26 21.96
N SER A 268 3.30 7.30 21.06
CA SER A 268 4.01 7.28 19.79
C SER A 268 3.26 6.57 18.66
N ARG A 269 3.63 6.88 17.42
CA ARG A 269 3.18 6.13 16.23
C ARG A 269 3.99 4.87 16.01
N GLU A 270 5.27 4.87 16.40
CA GLU A 270 6.19 3.74 16.25
C GLU A 270 6.91 3.44 17.56
N LYS A 271 7.28 2.18 17.79
CA LYS A 271 7.78 1.72 19.08
C LYS A 271 9.29 1.95 19.19
N PRO A 272 9.83 2.67 20.21
CA PRO A 272 11.27 2.77 20.42
C PRO A 272 11.93 1.40 20.61
N ARG A 273 13.13 1.22 20.06
CA ARG A 273 13.81 -0.09 20.00
C ARG A 273 14.08 -0.74 21.36
N GLU A 274 14.35 0.06 22.40
CA GLU A 274 14.68 -0.39 23.75
C GLU A 274 13.49 -1.07 24.44
N ILE A 275 12.27 -0.65 24.09
CA ILE A 275 11.02 -1.15 24.67
C ILE A 275 10.68 -2.53 24.11
N ARG A 276 10.90 -2.74 22.80
CA ARG A 276 10.55 -3.97 22.08
C ARG A 276 11.15 -5.22 22.72
N ASN A 277 12.40 -5.15 23.17
CA ASN A 277 13.11 -6.32 23.70
C ASN A 277 12.75 -6.63 25.16
N LYS A 278 12.05 -5.71 25.84
CA LYS A 278 11.81 -5.77 27.29
C LYS A 278 10.34 -5.76 27.67
N GLU A 279 9.45 -5.49 26.71
CA GLU A 279 8.01 -5.56 26.94
C GLU A 279 7.55 -7.01 27.20
N GLY A 280 6.57 -7.18 28.08
CA GLY A 280 6.00 -8.48 28.39
C GLY A 280 4.73 -8.36 29.22
N VAL A 281 3.86 -9.38 29.15
CA VAL A 281 2.53 -9.36 29.81
C VAL A 281 2.64 -9.14 31.32
N ASN A 282 3.67 -9.69 31.96
CA ASN A 282 3.94 -9.52 33.40
C ASN A 282 5.19 -8.67 33.67
N ALA A 283 5.68 -7.95 32.67
CA ALA A 283 6.88 -7.12 32.79
C ALA A 283 6.52 -5.71 33.31
N PRO A 284 7.48 -4.98 33.93
CA PRO A 284 7.30 -3.58 34.30
C PRO A 284 7.22 -2.64 33.09
N ILE A 285 7.55 -3.14 31.91
CA ILE A 285 7.49 -2.44 30.62
C ILE A 285 6.37 -3.07 29.80
N ARG A 286 5.37 -2.28 29.39
CA ARG A 286 4.23 -2.75 28.58
C ARG A 286 3.90 -1.77 27.48
N SER A 287 3.20 -2.26 26.46
CA SER A 287 2.70 -1.44 25.36
C SER A 287 1.23 -1.72 25.13
N LEU A 288 0.44 -0.67 24.93
CA LEU A 288 -0.96 -0.76 24.57
C LEU A 288 -1.15 -0.22 23.15
N ARG A 289 -1.61 -1.08 22.23
CA ARG A 289 -2.01 -0.66 20.89
C ARG A 289 -3.45 -0.18 20.94
N LEU A 290 -3.70 1.05 20.52
CA LEU A 290 -5.04 1.62 20.48
C LEU A 290 -5.76 1.19 19.19
N PRO A 291 -6.90 0.48 19.30
CA PRO A 291 -7.75 0.17 18.14
C PRO A 291 -8.49 1.42 17.63
N GLY A 292 -9.23 1.31 16.53
CA GLY A 292 -10.25 2.30 16.17
C GLY A 292 -11.36 2.41 17.21
N LEU A 293 -12.06 3.54 17.22
CA LEU A 293 -13.32 3.67 17.95
C LEU A 293 -14.42 2.79 17.34
N THR A 294 -15.37 2.38 18.17
CA THR A 294 -16.53 1.60 17.75
C THR A 294 -17.58 2.48 17.06
N GLU A 295 -18.53 1.85 16.35
CA GLU A 295 -19.65 2.53 15.67
C GLU A 295 -20.41 3.48 16.62
N GLY A 296 -20.71 3.04 17.85
CA GLY A 296 -21.44 3.83 18.83
C GLY A 296 -20.67 5.06 19.33
N GLU A 297 -19.34 5.01 19.32
CA GLU A 297 -18.48 6.14 19.68
C GLU A 297 -18.26 7.07 18.48
N GLY A 298 -18.08 6.50 17.28
CA GLY A 298 -17.98 7.23 16.02
C GLY A 298 -19.23 8.05 15.74
N LYS A 299 -20.42 7.48 15.97
CA LYS A 299 -21.70 8.20 15.83
C LYS A 299 -21.76 9.47 16.67
N LYS A 300 -21.21 9.44 17.89
CA LYS A 300 -21.18 10.60 18.78
C LYS A 300 -20.27 11.71 18.24
N ILE A 301 -19.16 11.34 17.61
CA ILE A 301 -18.24 12.29 16.97
C ILE A 301 -18.91 12.92 15.75
N LEU A 302 -19.52 12.11 14.88
CA LEU A 302 -20.22 12.61 13.68
C LEU A 302 -21.36 13.56 14.07
N ALA A 303 -22.11 13.24 15.13
CA ALA A 303 -23.22 14.06 15.61
C ALA A 303 -22.78 15.39 16.27
N GLU A 304 -21.50 15.60 16.62
CA GLU A 304 -21.04 16.88 17.20
C GLU A 304 -21.31 18.08 16.28
N LYS A 305 -21.37 17.85 14.97
CA LYS A 305 -21.59 18.89 13.96
C LYS A 305 -23.07 19.20 13.68
N GLY A 306 -23.99 18.51 14.35
CA GLY A 306 -25.41 18.85 14.32
C GLY A 306 -26.23 18.23 13.19
N PHE A 307 -25.69 17.28 12.43
CA PHE A 307 -26.44 16.49 11.44
C PHE A 307 -26.71 15.06 11.94
N SER A 308 -27.75 14.43 11.39
CA SER A 308 -28.12 13.06 11.74
C SER A 308 -27.48 12.05 10.79
N VAL A 309 -26.96 10.96 11.34
CA VAL A 309 -26.37 9.86 10.57
C VAL A 309 -27.15 8.57 10.85
N SER A 310 -27.55 7.88 9.78
CA SER A 310 -28.17 6.56 9.88
C SER A 310 -27.17 5.51 10.40
N LYS A 311 -27.67 4.31 10.70
CA LYS A 311 -26.80 3.25 11.23
C LYS A 311 -25.80 2.78 10.17
N ASP A 312 -26.29 2.53 8.96
CA ASP A 312 -25.50 1.97 7.87
C ASP A 312 -24.46 2.98 7.36
N GLU A 313 -24.83 4.26 7.25
CA GLU A 313 -23.91 5.36 6.93
C GLU A 313 -22.79 5.51 7.98
N CYS A 314 -23.16 5.45 9.27
CA CYS A 314 -22.18 5.53 10.35
C CYS A 314 -21.22 4.35 10.31
N GLN A 315 -21.74 3.15 10.04
CA GLN A 315 -20.93 1.94 9.91
C GLN A 315 -19.94 2.08 8.73
N ALA A 316 -20.42 2.52 7.56
CA ALA A 316 -19.56 2.73 6.39
C ALA A 316 -18.41 3.71 6.66
N LEU A 317 -18.70 4.86 7.27
CA LEU A 317 -17.67 5.87 7.60
C LEU A 317 -16.69 5.35 8.66
N VAL A 318 -17.18 4.71 9.73
CA VAL A 318 -16.33 4.19 10.80
C VAL A 318 -15.44 3.06 10.30
N GLU A 319 -15.96 2.17 9.46
CA GLU A 319 -15.17 1.10 8.83
C GLU A 319 -14.10 1.67 7.90
N PHE A 320 -14.46 2.63 7.03
CA PHE A 320 -13.52 3.22 6.09
C PHE A 320 -12.36 3.93 6.78
N TYR A 321 -12.66 4.79 7.77
CA TYR A 321 -11.65 5.53 8.53
C TYR A 321 -11.08 4.73 9.71
N ALA A 322 -11.36 3.42 9.78
CA ALA A 322 -10.90 2.51 10.83
C ALA A 322 -11.12 3.06 12.26
N GLY A 323 -12.25 3.75 12.48
CA GLY A 323 -12.61 4.37 13.75
C GLY A 323 -11.65 5.46 14.23
N ASN A 324 -10.87 6.08 13.33
CA ASN A 324 -9.94 7.13 13.69
C ASN A 324 -10.68 8.43 14.10
N PRO A 325 -10.61 8.87 15.37
CA PRO A 325 -11.37 10.03 15.86
C PRO A 325 -11.08 11.32 15.10
N LEU A 326 -9.82 11.57 14.74
CA LEU A 326 -9.45 12.81 14.03
C LEU A 326 -10.01 12.79 12.60
N ALA A 327 -9.88 11.66 11.90
CA ALA A 327 -10.43 11.51 10.56
C ALA A 327 -11.96 11.68 10.56
N LEU A 328 -12.65 11.05 11.52
CA LEU A 328 -14.11 11.21 11.68
C LEU A 328 -14.52 12.66 11.96
N LYS A 329 -13.73 13.42 12.73
CA LYS A 329 -13.99 14.86 12.95
C LYS A 329 -13.80 15.71 11.70
N ILE A 330 -12.75 15.44 10.92
CA ILE A 330 -12.48 16.13 9.66
C ILE A 330 -13.63 15.86 8.69
N VAL A 331 -13.99 14.58 8.52
CA VAL A 331 -15.06 14.16 7.60
C VAL A 331 -16.41 14.69 8.04
N ALA A 332 -16.73 14.68 9.33
CA ALA A 332 -17.96 15.31 9.82
C ALA A 332 -18.02 16.80 9.49
N THR A 333 -16.87 17.50 9.55
CA THR A 333 -16.80 18.92 9.18
C THR A 333 -17.06 19.08 7.68
N THR A 334 -16.44 18.26 6.84
CA THR A 334 -16.62 18.32 5.38
C THR A 334 -18.04 17.98 4.94
N ILE A 335 -18.66 16.94 5.51
CA ILE A 335 -20.05 16.59 5.21
C ILE A 335 -20.97 17.76 5.57
N TYR A 336 -20.75 18.38 6.73
CA TYR A 336 -21.54 19.53 7.16
C TYR A 336 -21.34 20.76 6.25
N GLU A 337 -20.10 21.07 5.87
CA GLU A 337 -19.76 22.30 5.14
C GLU A 337 -19.94 22.22 3.62
N LEU A 338 -19.71 21.05 3.00
CA LEU A 338 -19.74 20.88 1.54
C LEU A 338 -20.94 20.09 1.03
N PHE A 339 -21.56 19.27 1.88
CA PHE A 339 -22.68 18.40 1.51
C PHE A 339 -23.94 18.73 2.32
N ASP A 340 -23.98 19.88 3.01
CA ASP A 340 -25.13 20.33 3.83
C ASP A 340 -25.62 19.30 4.86
N GLY A 341 -24.73 18.41 5.33
CA GLY A 341 -25.08 17.33 6.25
C GLY A 341 -25.59 16.03 5.58
N ASP A 342 -25.61 15.95 4.25
CA ASP A 342 -26.02 14.77 3.50
C ASP A 342 -24.87 13.74 3.41
N VAL A 343 -24.98 12.70 4.23
CA VAL A 343 -23.99 11.61 4.28
C VAL A 343 -24.13 10.66 3.09
N ALA A 344 -25.34 10.45 2.57
CA ALA A 344 -25.57 9.55 1.46
C ALA A 344 -24.92 10.10 0.19
N GLN A 345 -25.10 11.39 -0.08
CA GLN A 345 -24.44 12.07 -1.20
C GLN A 345 -22.91 11.98 -1.10
N PHE A 346 -22.34 12.20 0.09
CA PHE A 346 -20.90 12.05 0.31
C PHE A 346 -20.39 10.63 0.02
N LEU A 347 -21.13 9.60 0.45
CA LEU A 347 -20.76 8.21 0.22
C LEU A 347 -20.92 7.80 -1.25
N GLU A 348 -21.88 8.38 -1.98
CA GLU A 348 -22.09 8.13 -3.42
C GLU A 348 -20.93 8.67 -4.28
N GLU A 349 -20.38 9.83 -3.94
CA GLU A 349 -19.19 10.40 -4.61
C GLU A 349 -17.90 9.61 -4.32
N GLY A 350 -17.95 8.69 -3.35
CA GLY A 350 -16.83 7.87 -2.89
C GLY A 350 -16.14 8.45 -1.66
N THR A 351 -15.67 7.58 -0.77
CA THR A 351 -14.94 7.99 0.43
C THR A 351 -13.53 8.44 0.06
N ILE A 352 -13.29 9.75 0.10
CA ILE A 352 -12.05 10.39 -0.34
C ILE A 352 -11.11 10.63 0.85
N VAL A 353 -9.80 10.56 0.58
CA VAL A 353 -8.75 11.09 1.47
C VAL A 353 -8.38 12.49 0.98
N PHE A 354 -8.63 13.52 1.80
CA PHE A 354 -8.40 14.91 1.41
C PHE A 354 -7.91 15.76 2.57
N GLY A 355 -7.37 16.94 2.25
CA GLY A 355 -6.95 17.96 3.22
C GLY A 355 -6.08 17.42 4.36
N ASP A 356 -6.46 17.74 5.59
CA ASP A 356 -5.74 17.35 6.82
C ASP A 356 -5.52 15.82 6.96
N ILE A 357 -6.38 14.98 6.36
CA ILE A 357 -6.19 13.52 6.38
C ILE A 357 -5.03 13.14 5.45
N SER A 358 -4.95 13.76 4.27
CA SER A 358 -3.82 13.58 3.34
C SER A 358 -2.52 14.03 3.99
N ASP A 359 -2.49 15.22 4.60
CA ASP A 359 -1.29 15.74 5.27
C ASP A 359 -0.77 14.79 6.36
N LEU A 360 -1.68 14.20 7.13
CA LEU A 360 -1.33 13.23 8.17
C LEU A 360 -0.79 11.92 7.57
N MET A 361 -1.34 11.46 6.44
CA MET A 361 -0.84 10.29 5.71
C MET A 361 0.51 10.57 5.04
N ASP A 362 0.70 11.74 4.43
CA ASP A 362 1.97 12.19 3.84
C ASP A 362 3.09 12.19 4.86
N GLN A 363 2.84 12.72 6.05
CA GLN A 363 3.80 12.68 7.16
C GLN A 363 4.20 11.26 7.55
N GLN A 364 3.35 10.25 7.35
CA GLN A 364 3.69 8.85 7.64
C GLN A 364 4.36 8.18 6.45
N PHE A 365 3.83 8.36 5.25
CA PHE A 365 4.31 7.72 4.05
C PHE A 365 5.71 8.21 3.66
N ASN A 366 5.99 9.51 3.82
CA ASN A 366 7.30 10.08 3.51
C ASN A 366 8.41 9.61 4.48
N ARG A 367 8.06 9.00 5.61
CA ARG A 367 9.02 8.37 6.54
C ARG A 367 9.36 6.92 6.14
N LEU A 368 8.69 6.36 5.15
CA LEU A 368 8.93 5.00 4.70
C LEU A 368 10.15 4.94 3.77
N SER A 369 10.99 3.93 3.95
CA SER A 369 12.05 3.59 3.01
C SER A 369 11.49 3.19 1.65
N THR A 370 12.32 3.22 0.60
CA THR A 370 11.90 2.87 -0.76
C THR A 370 11.29 1.46 -0.85
N LEU A 371 11.80 0.49 -0.10
CA LEU A 371 11.25 -0.87 -0.09
C LEU A 371 9.93 -0.95 0.67
N GLU A 372 9.78 -0.20 1.77
CA GLU A 372 8.50 -0.09 2.48
C GLU A 372 7.42 0.54 1.60
N GLN A 373 7.73 1.64 0.92
CA GLN A 373 6.81 2.26 -0.06
C GLN A 373 6.44 1.29 -1.18
N GLN A 374 7.42 0.54 -1.70
CA GLN A 374 7.16 -0.47 -2.72
C GLN A 374 6.23 -1.59 -2.23
N VAL A 375 6.39 -2.06 -0.99
CA VAL A 375 5.46 -3.02 -0.37
C VAL A 375 4.07 -2.40 -0.24
N MET A 376 3.97 -1.13 0.15
CA MET A 376 2.69 -0.44 0.23
C MET A 376 1.99 -0.41 -1.13
N TYR A 377 2.67 0.00 -2.20
CA TYR A 377 2.10 -0.04 -3.55
C TYR A 377 1.65 -1.44 -3.96
N TRP A 378 2.42 -2.49 -3.65
CA TRP A 378 2.02 -3.86 -3.97
C TRP A 378 0.80 -4.34 -3.18
N LEU A 379 0.66 -3.98 -1.90
CA LEU A 379 -0.55 -4.28 -1.14
C LEU A 379 -1.78 -3.57 -1.75
N THR A 380 -1.59 -2.33 -2.17
CA THR A 380 -2.63 -1.54 -2.88
C THR A 380 -3.01 -2.16 -4.22
N ILE A 381 -2.05 -2.60 -5.03
CA ILE A 381 -2.32 -3.25 -6.33
C ILE A 381 -3.03 -4.60 -6.14
N ASN A 382 -2.63 -5.37 -5.12
CA ASN A 382 -3.24 -6.68 -4.86
C ASN A 382 -4.68 -6.57 -4.33
N ARG A 383 -5.05 -5.49 -3.61
CA ARG A 383 -6.40 -5.22 -3.04
C ARG A 383 -7.04 -6.37 -2.23
N GLU A 384 -6.24 -7.33 -1.77
CA GLU A 384 -6.67 -8.45 -0.93
C GLU A 384 -5.57 -8.84 0.05
N TRP A 385 -5.87 -9.74 0.98
CA TRP A 385 -4.90 -10.33 1.90
C TRP A 385 -3.81 -11.10 1.13
N VAL A 386 -2.59 -10.56 1.11
CA VAL A 386 -1.44 -11.11 0.37
C VAL A 386 -0.52 -11.90 1.27
N SER A 387 -0.07 -13.06 0.81
CA SER A 387 0.94 -13.84 1.53
C SER A 387 2.35 -13.28 1.32
N PHE A 388 3.26 -13.61 2.25
CA PHE A 388 4.67 -13.26 2.13
C PHE A 388 5.30 -13.71 0.80
N LYS A 389 4.98 -14.93 0.34
CA LYS A 389 5.55 -15.49 -0.90
C LYS A 389 5.04 -14.79 -2.15
N GLU A 390 3.78 -14.35 -2.15
CA GLU A 390 3.21 -13.57 -3.26
C GLU A 390 3.88 -12.20 -3.35
N LEU A 391 3.98 -11.46 -2.23
CA LEU A 391 4.69 -10.19 -2.18
C LEU A 391 6.14 -10.32 -2.66
N GLN A 392 6.85 -11.35 -2.21
CA GLN A 392 8.25 -11.58 -2.60
C GLN A 392 8.42 -11.83 -4.11
N ARG A 393 7.42 -12.45 -4.77
CA ARG A 393 7.44 -12.70 -6.22
C ARG A 393 7.11 -11.47 -7.06
N ASP A 394 6.36 -10.54 -6.47
CA ASP A 394 5.91 -9.32 -7.12
C ASP A 394 6.98 -8.22 -7.08
N ILE A 395 7.73 -8.10 -5.98
CA ILE A 395 8.73 -7.04 -5.77
C ILE A 395 9.95 -7.19 -6.70
N ILE A 396 10.31 -6.08 -7.35
CA ILE A 396 11.51 -5.95 -8.20
C ILE A 396 12.31 -4.70 -7.78
N PRO A 397 13.64 -4.77 -7.61
CA PRO A 397 14.50 -5.96 -7.76
C PRO A 397 14.19 -7.03 -6.71
N ALA A 398 14.56 -8.29 -6.99
CA ALA A 398 14.29 -9.40 -6.09
C ALA A 398 14.90 -9.15 -4.71
N VAL A 399 14.08 -9.30 -3.67
CA VAL A 399 14.47 -9.05 -2.28
C VAL A 399 14.68 -10.36 -1.51
N SER A 400 15.69 -10.37 -0.64
CA SER A 400 15.95 -11.50 0.25
C SER A 400 14.83 -11.68 1.27
N PHE A 401 14.64 -12.91 1.74
CA PHE A 401 13.67 -13.23 2.79
C PHE A 401 13.85 -12.33 4.03
N LYS A 402 15.10 -12.13 4.45
CA LYS A 402 15.43 -11.30 5.62
C LYS A 402 14.97 -9.85 5.43
N HIS A 403 15.28 -9.24 4.30
CA HIS A 403 14.93 -7.84 4.07
C HIS A 403 13.41 -7.64 3.98
N LEU A 404 12.69 -8.51 3.27
CA LEU A 404 11.22 -8.41 3.21
C LEU A 404 10.58 -8.61 4.59
N LEU A 405 11.13 -9.52 5.41
CA LEU A 405 10.65 -9.71 6.78
C LEU A 405 10.86 -8.46 7.64
N GLU A 406 12.05 -7.86 7.57
CA GLU A 406 12.37 -6.61 8.28
C GLU A 406 11.49 -5.45 7.82
N THR A 407 11.19 -5.36 6.52
CA THR A 407 10.26 -4.38 5.94
C THR A 407 8.84 -4.54 6.47
N LEU A 408 8.30 -5.77 6.46
CA LEU A 408 6.95 -6.03 6.96
C LEU A 408 6.85 -5.81 8.47
N GLU A 409 7.90 -6.17 9.24
CA GLU A 409 7.98 -5.85 10.66
C GLU A 409 7.95 -4.33 10.88
N SER A 410 8.73 -3.58 10.11
CA SER A 410 8.82 -2.12 10.20
C SER A 410 7.47 -1.45 9.88
N LEU A 411 6.81 -1.85 8.79
CA LEU A 411 5.47 -1.36 8.42
C LEU A 411 4.42 -1.68 9.49
N GLN A 412 4.49 -2.88 10.09
CA GLN A 412 3.58 -3.27 11.17
C GLN A 412 3.82 -2.43 12.42
N LEU A 413 5.08 -2.14 12.77
CA LEU A 413 5.45 -1.30 13.90
C LEU A 413 4.98 0.15 13.72
N ARG A 414 4.94 0.64 12.48
CA ARG A 414 4.41 1.95 12.11
C ARG A 414 2.88 1.96 11.95
N SER A 415 2.21 0.84 12.19
CA SER A 415 0.76 0.66 12.02
C SER A 415 0.23 1.00 10.61
N MET A 416 1.06 0.81 9.57
CA MET A 416 0.67 1.08 8.18
C MET A 416 0.03 -0.13 7.48
N ILE A 417 0.19 -1.33 8.06
CA ILE A 417 -0.36 -2.58 7.54
C ILE A 417 -1.08 -3.39 8.61
N GLU A 418 -1.98 -4.24 8.16
CA GLU A 418 -2.68 -5.24 8.95
C GLU A 418 -2.15 -6.64 8.67
N LYS A 419 -2.26 -7.53 9.67
CA LYS A 419 -1.75 -8.90 9.59
C LYS A 419 -2.77 -9.88 10.17
N THR A 420 -3.15 -10.86 9.37
CA THR A 420 -4.04 -11.95 9.78
C THR A 420 -3.54 -13.26 9.17
N SER A 421 -3.34 -14.28 10.00
CA SER A 421 -2.95 -15.64 9.54
C SER A 421 -1.74 -15.69 8.59
N GLY A 422 -0.75 -14.81 8.80
CA GLY A 422 0.46 -14.74 7.95
C GLY A 422 0.26 -14.05 6.60
N LYS A 423 -0.90 -13.42 6.38
CA LYS A 423 -1.19 -12.54 5.25
C LYS A 423 -1.23 -11.08 5.71
N PHE A 424 -1.07 -10.17 4.75
CA PHE A 424 -0.93 -8.74 4.98
C PHE A 424 -1.90 -7.96 4.07
N THR A 425 -2.40 -6.85 4.58
CA THR A 425 -3.20 -5.87 3.82
C THR A 425 -3.02 -4.48 4.42
N GLN A 426 -3.69 -3.47 3.85
CA GLN A 426 -3.78 -2.11 4.39
C GLN A 426 -5.18 -1.85 4.94
N GLN A 427 -5.26 -0.84 5.82
CA GLN A 427 -6.55 -0.26 6.21
C GLN A 427 -7.18 0.48 5.02
N PRO A 428 -8.52 0.55 4.92
CA PRO A 428 -9.18 1.16 3.75
C PRO A 428 -8.70 2.59 3.46
N VAL A 429 -8.68 3.46 4.47
CA VAL A 429 -8.16 4.84 4.33
C VAL A 429 -6.70 4.90 3.85
N VAL A 430 -5.85 3.97 4.29
CA VAL A 430 -4.45 3.90 3.84
C VAL A 430 -4.36 3.38 2.41
N MET A 431 -5.21 2.41 2.04
CA MET A 431 -5.25 1.85 0.70
C MET A 431 -5.71 2.87 -0.34
N GLU A 432 -6.74 3.68 -0.03
CA GLU A 432 -7.18 4.76 -0.92
C GLU A 432 -6.09 5.84 -1.05
N TYR A 433 -5.51 6.31 0.06
CA TYR A 433 -4.40 7.26 0.00
C TYR A 433 -3.22 6.75 -0.85
N VAL A 434 -2.80 5.50 -0.68
CA VAL A 434 -1.69 4.92 -1.48
C VAL A 434 -2.11 4.70 -2.94
N SER A 435 -3.41 4.46 -3.21
CA SER A 435 -3.94 4.36 -4.58
C SER A 435 -3.82 5.70 -5.31
N ASP A 436 -4.27 6.80 -4.68
CA ASP A 436 -4.19 8.14 -5.26
C ASP A 436 -2.73 8.52 -5.54
N ARG A 437 -1.85 8.28 -4.56
CA ARG A 437 -0.42 8.54 -4.72
C ARG A 437 0.22 7.70 -5.83
N LEU A 438 -0.16 6.43 -5.95
CA LEU A 438 0.30 5.55 -7.04
C LEU A 438 -0.13 6.12 -8.39
N ILE A 439 -1.38 6.54 -8.54
CA ILE A 439 -1.92 7.12 -9.77
C ILE A 439 -1.17 8.40 -10.13
N GLU A 440 -1.05 9.34 -9.19
CA GLU A 440 -0.33 10.61 -9.40
C GLU A 440 1.13 10.42 -9.77
N GLN A 441 1.82 9.49 -9.09
CA GLN A 441 3.22 9.21 -9.37
C GLN A 441 3.38 8.58 -10.74
N ILE A 442 2.56 7.59 -11.11
CA ILE A 442 2.61 6.97 -12.45
C ILE A 442 2.29 7.99 -13.55
N PHE A 443 1.30 8.85 -13.32
CA PHE A 443 0.98 9.96 -14.22
C PHE A 443 2.20 10.86 -14.46
N CYS A 444 2.86 11.33 -13.39
CA CYS A 444 4.09 12.13 -13.48
C CYS A 444 5.24 11.38 -14.19
N GLU A 445 5.43 10.09 -13.90
CA GLU A 445 6.48 9.28 -14.53
C GLU A 445 6.25 9.10 -16.03
N ILE A 446 4.99 8.98 -16.49
CA ILE A 446 4.67 8.90 -17.92
C ILE A 446 4.97 10.22 -18.63
N GLN A 447 4.68 11.36 -18.00
CA GLN A 447 4.95 12.69 -18.58
C GLN A 447 6.45 12.99 -18.68
N THR A 448 7.20 12.66 -17.63
CA THR A 448 8.64 12.94 -17.53
C THR A 448 9.49 11.89 -18.25
N GLY A 449 8.96 10.68 -18.44
CA GLY A 449 9.70 9.53 -18.94
C GLY A 449 10.64 8.89 -17.91
N GLU A 450 10.61 9.32 -16.64
CA GLU A 450 11.40 8.75 -15.54
C GLU A 450 10.65 7.61 -14.85
N ILE A 451 10.67 6.43 -15.48
CA ILE A 451 9.82 5.27 -15.14
C ILE A 451 10.29 4.43 -13.93
N ALA A 452 10.45 5.03 -12.76
CA ALA A 452 10.91 4.32 -11.55
C ALA A 452 9.86 3.34 -10.97
N LEU A 453 8.66 3.81 -10.69
CA LEU A 453 7.54 3.01 -10.17
C LEU A 453 6.84 2.23 -11.30
N PHE A 454 6.73 2.83 -12.48
CA PHE A 454 6.15 2.23 -13.67
C PHE A 454 6.89 0.96 -14.14
N GLU A 455 8.19 0.84 -13.84
CA GLU A 455 8.96 -0.39 -14.06
C GLU A 455 8.79 -1.42 -12.93
N ARG A 456 8.60 -0.98 -11.69
CA ARG A 456 8.65 -1.82 -10.47
C ARG A 456 7.31 -2.39 -10.03
N CYS A 457 6.21 -1.81 -10.49
CA CYS A 457 4.86 -2.20 -10.13
C CYS A 457 4.04 -2.49 -11.39
N ALA A 458 3.15 -3.48 -11.31
CA ALA A 458 2.15 -3.70 -12.34
C ALA A 458 0.92 -2.84 -12.07
N LEU A 459 0.35 -2.21 -13.09
CA LEU A 459 -0.91 -1.45 -12.93
C LEU A 459 -2.12 -2.37 -12.76
N ILE A 460 -2.05 -3.57 -13.33
CA ILE A 460 -3.01 -4.65 -13.16
C ILE A 460 -2.26 -5.97 -13.02
N LYS A 461 -2.86 -6.96 -12.34
CA LYS A 461 -2.33 -8.34 -12.34
C LYS A 461 -3.13 -9.17 -13.35
N ALA A 462 -2.54 -9.42 -14.50
CA ALA A 462 -3.17 -10.17 -15.59
C ALA A 462 -3.66 -11.55 -15.14
N GLN A 463 -2.97 -12.20 -14.21
CA GLN A 463 -3.31 -13.53 -13.68
C GLN A 463 -4.22 -13.49 -12.44
N ALA A 464 -4.68 -12.31 -12.00
CA ALA A 464 -5.64 -12.19 -10.91
C ALA A 464 -7.02 -12.74 -11.32
N LYS A 465 -7.89 -13.00 -10.34
CA LYS A 465 -9.31 -13.33 -10.60
C LYS A 465 -10.00 -12.14 -11.29
N ASP A 466 -11.00 -12.40 -12.12
CA ASP A 466 -11.61 -11.36 -12.96
C ASP A 466 -12.23 -10.20 -12.16
N TYR A 467 -12.90 -10.48 -11.03
CA TYR A 467 -13.45 -9.40 -10.19
C TYR A 467 -12.34 -8.47 -9.66
N LEU A 468 -11.19 -9.04 -9.28
CA LEU A 468 -10.07 -8.29 -8.73
C LEU A 468 -9.38 -7.48 -9.83
N ARG A 469 -9.21 -8.08 -11.00
CA ARG A 469 -8.66 -7.39 -12.18
C ARG A 469 -9.56 -6.24 -12.62
N ASN A 470 -10.88 -6.43 -12.61
CA ASN A 470 -11.84 -5.37 -12.91
C ASN A 470 -11.75 -4.24 -11.88
N ALA A 471 -11.59 -4.54 -10.60
CA ALA A 471 -11.36 -3.53 -9.57
C ALA A 471 -10.04 -2.76 -9.81
N GLN A 472 -8.95 -3.44 -10.15
CA GLN A 472 -7.67 -2.81 -10.51
C GLN A 472 -7.81 -1.90 -11.74
N ILE A 473 -8.57 -2.33 -12.75
CA ILE A 473 -8.84 -1.51 -13.93
C ILE A 473 -9.61 -0.26 -13.54
N GLN A 474 -10.72 -0.38 -12.80
CA GLN A 474 -11.56 0.76 -12.43
C GLN A 474 -10.89 1.75 -11.48
N LEU A 475 -10.03 1.27 -10.58
CA LEU A 475 -9.51 2.07 -9.48
C LEU A 475 -8.03 2.45 -9.64
N ILE A 476 -7.32 1.94 -10.67
CA ILE A 476 -5.92 2.28 -10.94
C ILE A 476 -5.76 2.63 -12.43
N LEU A 477 -6.00 1.68 -13.33
CA LEU A 477 -5.68 1.84 -14.75
C LEU A 477 -6.52 2.96 -15.41
N LYS A 478 -7.83 2.95 -15.15
CA LYS A 478 -8.79 3.91 -15.72
C LYS A 478 -8.54 5.34 -15.23
N PRO A 479 -8.38 5.62 -13.91
CA PRO A 479 -8.01 6.94 -13.42
C PRO A 479 -6.72 7.49 -14.06
N ILE A 480 -5.69 6.65 -14.22
CA ILE A 480 -4.45 7.06 -14.92
C ILE A 480 -4.76 7.47 -16.36
N THR A 481 -5.53 6.66 -17.11
CA THR A 481 -5.87 7.00 -18.49
C THR A 481 -6.73 8.26 -18.59
N GLU A 482 -7.67 8.47 -17.67
CA GLU A 482 -8.52 9.66 -17.64
C GLU A 482 -7.71 10.92 -17.33
N GLN A 483 -6.80 10.87 -16.36
CA GLN A 483 -5.89 12.00 -16.08
C GLN A 483 -5.00 12.32 -17.28
N LEU A 484 -4.45 11.30 -17.96
CA LEU A 484 -3.63 11.49 -19.16
C LEU A 484 -4.44 12.09 -20.31
N LEU A 485 -5.66 11.63 -20.56
CA LEU A 485 -6.55 12.17 -21.59
C LEU A 485 -7.01 13.59 -21.26
N ASN A 486 -7.33 13.88 -20.00
CA ASN A 486 -7.73 15.23 -19.58
C ASN A 486 -6.62 16.27 -19.82
N LEU A 487 -5.36 15.88 -19.64
CA LEU A 487 -4.24 16.79 -19.88
C LEU A 487 -3.81 16.85 -21.36
N LEU A 488 -3.69 15.69 -22.01
CA LEU A 488 -3.08 15.56 -23.34
C LEU A 488 -4.12 15.60 -24.47
N GLY A 489 -5.40 15.54 -24.15
CA GLY A 489 -6.51 15.53 -25.10
C GLY A 489 -6.67 14.18 -25.79
N LEU A 490 -6.15 14.06 -27.01
CA LEU A 490 -6.37 12.89 -27.87
C LEU A 490 -5.56 11.67 -27.40
N PRO A 491 -6.08 10.43 -27.54
CA PRO A 491 -5.36 9.19 -27.23
C PRO A 491 -4.00 9.07 -27.93
N GLU A 492 -3.87 9.62 -29.13
CA GLU A 492 -2.65 9.65 -29.95
C GLU A 492 -1.50 10.40 -29.24
N ASN A 493 -1.81 11.43 -28.45
CA ASN A 493 -0.81 12.15 -27.68
C ASN A 493 -0.27 11.28 -26.54
N VAL A 494 -1.15 10.55 -25.85
CA VAL A 494 -0.75 9.57 -24.83
C VAL A 494 0.09 8.46 -25.45
N GLN A 495 -0.30 7.99 -26.64
CA GLN A 495 0.44 7.00 -27.42
C GLN A 495 1.89 7.44 -27.67
N ASN A 496 2.14 8.71 -27.96
CA ASN A 496 3.50 9.23 -28.18
C ASN A 496 4.38 9.09 -26.93
N TYR A 497 3.88 9.42 -25.74
CA TYR A 497 4.63 9.24 -24.48
C TYR A 497 4.89 7.75 -24.21
N LEU A 498 3.90 6.88 -24.42
CA LEU A 498 4.06 5.44 -24.26
C LEU A 498 5.08 4.86 -25.26
N ASN A 499 5.13 5.38 -26.48
CA ASN A 499 6.12 5.00 -27.48
C ASN A 499 7.54 5.46 -27.11
N GLN A 500 7.68 6.63 -26.50
CA GLN A 500 8.97 7.10 -25.96
C GLN A 500 9.45 6.22 -24.79
N ILE A 501 8.54 5.80 -23.91
CA ILE A 501 8.85 4.84 -22.85
C ILE A 501 9.29 3.51 -23.47
N LEU A 502 8.56 3.01 -24.47
CA LEU A 502 8.88 1.75 -25.15
C LEU A 502 10.25 1.79 -25.84
N SER A 503 10.60 2.91 -26.50
CA SER A 503 11.92 3.08 -27.12
C SER A 503 13.03 3.17 -26.08
N LYS A 504 12.80 3.86 -24.96
CA LYS A 504 13.72 3.92 -23.81
C LYS A 504 13.97 2.52 -23.23
N LEU A 505 12.91 1.70 -23.06
CA LEU A 505 13.02 0.33 -22.58
C LEU A 505 13.93 -0.54 -23.45
N LYS A 506 13.89 -0.35 -24.78
CA LYS A 506 14.76 -1.09 -25.72
C LYS A 506 16.23 -0.68 -25.68
N SER A 507 16.56 0.46 -25.09
CA SER A 507 17.96 0.89 -24.94
C SER A 507 18.66 0.21 -23.77
N PHE A 508 17.90 -0.41 -22.86
CA PHE A 508 18.44 -1.20 -21.75
C PHE A 508 18.77 -2.64 -22.15
N PRO A 509 19.54 -3.38 -21.32
CA PRO A 509 19.83 -4.78 -21.57
C PRO A 509 18.56 -5.61 -21.79
N PRO A 510 18.58 -6.55 -22.77
CA PRO A 510 17.42 -7.36 -23.09
C PRO A 510 16.98 -8.18 -21.88
N ARG A 511 15.66 -8.36 -21.73
CA ARG A 511 15.03 -9.14 -20.66
C ARG A 511 15.37 -8.68 -19.23
N LYS A 512 15.61 -7.38 -19.02
CA LYS A 512 15.62 -6.80 -17.67
C LYS A 512 14.26 -7.07 -17.01
N PRO A 513 14.18 -7.69 -15.82
CA PRO A 513 12.91 -7.94 -15.14
C PRO A 513 12.17 -6.62 -14.86
N GLY A 514 10.90 -6.55 -15.21
CA GLY A 514 10.11 -5.34 -15.03
C GLY A 514 8.68 -5.47 -15.54
N TYR A 515 7.85 -4.50 -15.17
CA TYR A 515 6.43 -4.44 -15.53
C TYR A 515 6.12 -3.39 -16.59
N ALA A 516 7.05 -2.48 -16.89
CA ALA A 516 6.81 -1.35 -17.79
C ALA A 516 6.30 -1.78 -19.18
N GLY A 517 6.85 -2.85 -19.77
CA GLY A 517 6.38 -3.36 -21.07
C GLY A 517 4.92 -3.82 -21.03
N GLY A 518 4.51 -4.50 -19.96
CA GLY A 518 3.12 -4.92 -19.77
C GLY A 518 2.20 -3.75 -19.44
N ASN A 519 2.67 -2.80 -18.64
CA ASN A 519 1.93 -1.58 -18.30
C ASN A 519 1.64 -0.71 -19.53
N VAL A 520 2.63 -0.52 -20.43
CA VAL A 520 2.44 0.16 -21.72
C VAL A 520 1.33 -0.52 -22.50
N LEU A 521 1.38 -1.84 -22.62
CA LEU A 521 0.43 -2.61 -23.40
C LEU A 521 -1.00 -2.52 -22.82
N ASN A 522 -1.13 -2.66 -21.50
CA ASN A 522 -2.41 -2.52 -20.81
C ASN A 522 -3.01 -1.12 -20.96
N LEU A 523 -2.18 -0.06 -20.93
CA LEU A 523 -2.62 1.33 -21.14
C LEU A 523 -3.06 1.57 -22.59
N LEU A 524 -2.28 1.13 -23.58
CA LEU A 524 -2.64 1.26 -25.00
C LEU A 524 -3.98 0.57 -25.29
N TRP A 525 -4.19 -0.61 -24.72
CA TRP A 525 -5.44 -1.33 -24.83
C TRP A 525 -6.61 -0.61 -24.15
N GLN A 526 -6.41 -0.08 -22.95
CA GLN A 526 -7.43 0.70 -22.23
C GLN A 526 -7.87 1.95 -23.04
N LEU A 527 -6.96 2.52 -23.83
CA LEU A 527 -7.22 3.65 -24.73
C LEU A 527 -7.86 3.25 -26.07
N ASN A 528 -8.14 1.96 -26.30
CA ASN A 528 -8.65 1.40 -27.56
C ASN A 528 -7.77 1.72 -28.79
N LEU A 529 -6.45 1.77 -28.59
CA LEU A 529 -5.49 2.03 -29.68
C LEU A 529 -5.17 0.73 -30.44
N ASP A 530 -4.97 0.85 -31.76
CA ASP A 530 -4.50 -0.26 -32.59
C ASP A 530 -3.04 -0.58 -32.24
N LEU A 531 -2.80 -1.85 -31.92
CA LEU A 531 -1.48 -2.37 -31.58
C LEU A 531 -0.70 -2.84 -32.81
N SER A 532 -1.30 -2.84 -34.00
CA SER A 532 -0.67 -3.35 -35.21
C SER A 532 0.68 -2.68 -35.50
N GLY A 533 1.73 -3.49 -35.67
CA GLY A 533 3.08 -3.00 -35.95
C GLY A 533 3.90 -2.60 -34.71
N TYR A 534 3.36 -2.71 -33.50
CA TYR A 534 4.15 -2.51 -32.29
C TYR A 534 5.25 -3.57 -32.15
N ASP A 535 6.40 -3.16 -31.62
CA ASP A 535 7.52 -4.05 -31.39
C ASP A 535 7.89 -4.08 -29.91
N PHE A 536 7.65 -5.23 -29.27
CA PHE A 536 8.00 -5.55 -27.89
C PHE A 536 9.15 -6.57 -27.83
N SER A 537 9.90 -6.76 -28.93
CA SER A 537 10.99 -7.73 -28.98
C SER A 537 12.07 -7.45 -27.93
N ASN A 538 12.63 -8.54 -27.39
CA ASN A 538 13.67 -8.54 -26.35
C ASN A 538 13.29 -7.87 -25.01
N LEU A 539 12.02 -7.49 -24.82
CA LEU A 539 11.53 -6.88 -23.58
C LEU A 539 10.95 -7.90 -22.62
N THR A 540 10.94 -7.56 -21.34
CA THR A 540 10.11 -8.23 -20.34
C THR A 540 8.74 -7.58 -20.35
N VAL A 541 7.71 -8.35 -20.69
CA VAL A 541 6.32 -7.90 -20.82
C VAL A 541 5.50 -8.69 -19.80
N TRP A 542 5.73 -8.42 -18.52
CA TRP A 542 5.03 -9.08 -17.41
C TRP A 542 3.70 -8.40 -17.08
N GLN A 543 2.72 -9.19 -16.64
CA GLN A 543 1.38 -8.73 -16.26
C GLN A 543 0.63 -8.00 -17.39
N ALA A 544 0.95 -8.30 -18.66
CA ALA A 544 0.11 -7.91 -19.79
C ALA A 544 -1.13 -8.81 -19.85
N TYR A 545 -2.30 -8.21 -19.95
CA TYR A 545 -3.57 -8.93 -20.06
C TYR A 545 -3.97 -9.08 -21.54
N LEU A 546 -3.32 -10.00 -22.25
CA LEU A 546 -3.45 -10.15 -23.71
C LEU A 546 -4.75 -10.79 -24.19
N GLN A 547 -5.61 -11.20 -23.26
CA GLN A 547 -6.83 -11.93 -23.58
C GLN A 547 -7.83 -11.06 -24.33
N GLY A 548 -8.12 -11.43 -25.58
CA GLY A 548 -9.04 -10.71 -26.46
C GLY A 548 -8.43 -9.52 -27.20
N MET A 549 -7.12 -9.27 -27.04
CA MET A 549 -6.43 -8.21 -27.76
C MET A 549 -6.13 -8.63 -29.21
N ASN A 550 -6.29 -7.72 -30.17
CA ASN A 550 -5.80 -7.91 -31.52
C ASN A 550 -4.29 -7.65 -31.57
N LEU A 551 -3.50 -8.71 -31.67
CA LEU A 551 -2.03 -8.65 -31.71
C LEU A 551 -1.47 -8.84 -33.13
N HIS A 552 -2.28 -8.61 -34.17
CA HIS A 552 -1.87 -8.77 -35.55
C HIS A 552 -0.64 -7.88 -35.86
N GLY A 553 0.46 -8.49 -36.31
CA GLY A 553 1.69 -7.76 -36.65
C GLY A 553 2.45 -7.18 -35.44
N VAL A 554 2.11 -7.58 -34.21
CA VAL A 554 2.89 -7.20 -33.02
C VAL A 554 4.10 -8.12 -32.87
N ASN A 555 5.30 -7.56 -32.78
CA ASN A 555 6.53 -8.32 -32.64
C ASN A 555 6.85 -8.61 -31.16
N PHE A 556 6.77 -9.88 -30.75
CA PHE A 556 7.20 -10.36 -29.43
C PHE A 556 8.48 -11.22 -29.49
N ALA A 557 9.28 -11.13 -30.55
CA ALA A 557 10.49 -11.94 -30.70
C ALA A 557 11.40 -11.81 -29.46
N ASN A 558 11.77 -12.94 -28.86
CA ASN A 558 12.59 -13.02 -27.65
C ASN A 558 12.03 -12.30 -26.40
N ALA A 559 10.77 -11.86 -26.39
CA ALA A 559 10.17 -11.23 -25.22
C ALA A 559 9.92 -12.26 -24.10
N ASP A 560 9.97 -11.81 -22.84
CA ASP A 560 9.56 -12.61 -21.68
C ASP A 560 8.10 -12.28 -21.29
N LEU A 561 7.20 -13.22 -21.58
CA LEU A 561 5.76 -13.15 -21.29
C LEU A 561 5.35 -14.07 -20.13
N SER A 562 6.29 -14.63 -19.37
CA SER A 562 6.04 -15.70 -18.37
C SER A 562 5.03 -15.34 -17.27
N LYS A 563 4.85 -14.04 -16.99
CA LYS A 563 3.88 -13.54 -16.00
C LYS A 563 2.66 -12.84 -16.61
N SER A 564 2.41 -13.02 -17.90
CA SER A 564 1.27 -12.41 -18.60
C SER A 564 0.12 -13.40 -18.76
N ALA A 565 -1.07 -12.89 -19.06
CA ALA A 565 -2.24 -13.72 -19.36
C ALA A 565 -2.46 -13.74 -20.86
N LEU A 566 -2.45 -14.93 -21.46
CA LEU A 566 -2.72 -15.14 -22.89
C LEU A 566 -4.16 -15.59 -23.09
N THR A 567 -4.74 -15.25 -24.24
CA THR A 567 -6.16 -15.50 -24.55
C THR A 567 -6.61 -16.93 -24.26
N ARG A 568 -5.73 -17.91 -24.50
CA ARG A 568 -5.88 -19.30 -24.07
C ARG A 568 -4.51 -19.93 -23.87
N THR A 569 -4.37 -20.81 -22.88
CA THR A 569 -3.42 -21.90 -22.97
C THR A 569 -3.84 -22.74 -24.18
N LEU A 570 -3.11 -22.65 -25.29
CA LEU A 570 -3.26 -23.64 -26.34
C LEU A 570 -2.88 -24.98 -25.71
N GLY A 571 -3.86 -25.88 -25.53
CA GLY A 571 -3.58 -27.29 -25.30
C GLY A 571 -2.71 -27.84 -26.43
N GLY A 572 -2.19 -29.06 -26.30
CA GLY A 572 -1.35 -29.63 -27.34
C GLY A 572 -2.11 -29.72 -28.67
N VAL A 573 -1.66 -28.99 -29.70
CA VAL A 573 -2.20 -29.10 -31.06
C VAL A 573 -1.39 -30.13 -31.82
N LEU A 574 -1.96 -31.32 -32.03
CA LEU A 574 -1.28 -32.44 -32.67
C LEU A 574 -1.64 -32.57 -34.16
N SER A 575 -2.81 -32.10 -34.56
CA SER A 575 -3.30 -32.16 -35.93
C SER A 575 -4.11 -30.93 -36.30
N ALA A 576 -3.95 -30.51 -37.56
CA ALA A 576 -4.76 -29.46 -38.17
C ALA A 576 -5.06 -29.84 -39.62
N THR A 577 -6.27 -29.58 -40.09
CA THR A 577 -6.68 -29.87 -41.47
C THR A 577 -7.68 -28.84 -41.97
N PHE A 578 -7.55 -28.43 -43.23
CA PHE A 578 -8.49 -27.52 -43.88
C PHE A 578 -9.66 -28.29 -44.46
N SER A 579 -10.83 -27.64 -44.53
CA SER A 579 -11.89 -28.11 -45.40
C SER A 579 -11.42 -28.05 -46.86
N PRO A 580 -11.97 -28.90 -47.75
CA PRO A 580 -11.61 -28.91 -49.17
C PRO A 580 -11.77 -27.55 -49.88
N ASP A 581 -12.71 -26.73 -49.44
CA ASP A 581 -12.94 -25.37 -49.95
C ASP A 581 -12.06 -24.29 -49.28
N GLY A 582 -11.23 -24.66 -48.31
CA GLY A 582 -10.32 -23.77 -47.58
C GLY A 582 -10.97 -22.80 -46.61
N LYS A 583 -12.29 -22.84 -46.42
CA LYS A 583 -13.02 -21.89 -45.56
C LYS A 583 -12.99 -22.24 -44.09
N LEU A 584 -12.85 -23.53 -43.77
CA LEU A 584 -12.79 -24.02 -42.40
C LEU A 584 -11.42 -24.63 -42.11
N LEU A 585 -10.97 -24.43 -40.88
CA LEU A 585 -9.81 -25.12 -40.32
C LEU A 585 -10.29 -25.94 -39.13
N ALA A 586 -9.97 -27.23 -39.09
CA ALA A 586 -10.15 -28.07 -37.92
C ALA A 586 -8.81 -28.25 -37.21
N THR A 587 -8.79 -28.08 -35.89
CA THR A 587 -7.59 -28.30 -35.05
C THR A 587 -7.93 -29.20 -33.88
N SER A 588 -7.11 -30.20 -33.61
CA SER A 588 -7.18 -30.97 -32.36
C SER A 588 -6.57 -30.16 -31.24
N VAL A 589 -7.23 -30.08 -30.08
CA VAL A 589 -6.68 -29.43 -28.89
C VAL A 589 -6.89 -30.39 -27.71
N ASP A 590 -5.82 -31.03 -27.27
CA ASP A 590 -5.89 -32.14 -26.31
C ASP A 590 -6.93 -33.19 -26.75
N ASN A 591 -8.03 -33.35 -26.01
CA ASN A 591 -9.11 -34.31 -26.31
C ASN A 591 -10.32 -33.68 -27.05
N GLU A 592 -10.25 -32.39 -27.39
CA GLU A 592 -11.29 -31.66 -28.10
C GLU A 592 -10.89 -31.41 -29.55
N ILE A 593 -11.86 -31.02 -30.37
CA ILE A 593 -11.62 -30.57 -31.75
C ILE A 593 -12.34 -29.25 -31.95
N TRP A 594 -11.60 -28.25 -32.43
CA TRP A 594 -12.14 -26.92 -32.69
C TRP A 594 -12.18 -26.67 -34.19
N LEU A 595 -13.30 -26.12 -34.66
CA LEU A 595 -13.47 -25.66 -36.03
C LEU A 595 -13.45 -24.14 -36.07
N TRP A 596 -12.71 -23.60 -37.03
CA TRP A 596 -12.46 -22.19 -37.20
C TRP A 596 -12.93 -21.73 -38.57
N ASP A 597 -13.58 -20.58 -38.61
CA ASP A 597 -13.75 -19.81 -39.83
C ASP A 597 -12.40 -19.17 -40.20
N VAL A 598 -11.86 -19.51 -41.37
CA VAL A 598 -10.53 -19.09 -41.81
C VAL A 598 -10.49 -17.60 -42.16
N ALA A 599 -11.59 -17.05 -42.69
CA ALA A 599 -11.65 -15.65 -43.11
C ALA A 599 -11.50 -14.68 -41.92
N ASN A 600 -12.12 -15.01 -40.78
CA ASN A 600 -12.14 -14.14 -39.60
C ASN A 600 -11.35 -14.70 -38.40
N ILE A 601 -10.70 -15.87 -38.56
CA ILE A 601 -9.95 -16.59 -37.51
C ILE A 601 -10.80 -16.74 -36.24
N LYS A 602 -12.08 -17.09 -36.43
CA LYS A 602 -13.05 -17.22 -35.33
C LYS A 602 -13.39 -18.69 -35.13
N GLN A 603 -13.26 -19.16 -33.89
CA GLN A 603 -13.78 -20.48 -33.55
C GLN A 603 -15.31 -20.46 -33.66
N ILE A 604 -15.85 -21.38 -34.45
CA ILE A 604 -17.28 -21.50 -34.68
C ILE A 604 -17.89 -22.67 -33.93
N ILE A 605 -17.17 -23.78 -33.80
CA ILE A 605 -17.71 -25.05 -33.26
C ILE A 605 -16.66 -25.77 -32.42
N THR A 606 -17.11 -26.44 -31.37
CA THR A 606 -16.31 -27.36 -30.54
C THR A 606 -16.94 -28.75 -30.58
N CYS A 607 -16.15 -29.75 -30.92
CA CYS A 607 -16.54 -31.16 -30.89
C CYS A 607 -15.95 -31.83 -29.64
N ASN A 608 -16.83 -32.25 -28.74
CA ASN A 608 -16.46 -32.88 -27.47
C ASN A 608 -16.92 -34.33 -27.43
N GLY A 609 -16.02 -35.24 -27.03
CA GLY A 609 -16.39 -36.65 -26.85
C GLY A 609 -15.24 -37.65 -26.78
N HIS A 610 -14.04 -37.28 -27.22
CA HIS A 610 -12.86 -38.13 -26.99
C HIS A 610 -12.41 -38.06 -25.53
N LYS A 611 -11.89 -39.18 -25.02
CA LYS A 611 -11.45 -39.32 -23.62
C LYS A 611 -9.94 -39.15 -23.44
N ALA A 612 -9.21 -38.99 -24.53
CA ALA A 612 -7.76 -38.78 -24.56
C ALA A 612 -7.40 -37.95 -25.78
N TRP A 613 -6.11 -37.66 -25.96
CA TRP A 613 -5.62 -36.81 -27.04
C TRP A 613 -6.09 -37.25 -28.42
N VAL A 614 -6.50 -36.28 -29.24
CA VAL A 614 -6.85 -36.46 -30.65
C VAL A 614 -5.58 -36.29 -31.47
N GLN A 615 -5.11 -37.36 -32.11
CA GLN A 615 -3.83 -37.41 -32.82
C GLN A 615 -3.94 -36.96 -34.27
N CYS A 616 -5.08 -37.22 -34.91
CA CYS A 616 -5.26 -37.00 -36.34
C CYS A 616 -6.69 -36.57 -36.67
N LEU A 617 -6.79 -35.72 -37.68
CA LEU A 617 -8.04 -35.20 -38.23
C LEU A 617 -8.04 -35.37 -39.75
N ALA A 618 -9.21 -35.64 -40.31
CA ALA A 618 -9.45 -35.60 -41.75
C ALA A 618 -10.86 -35.09 -42.03
N ILE A 619 -11.04 -34.23 -43.02
CA ILE A 619 -12.35 -33.80 -43.50
C ILE A 619 -12.66 -34.56 -44.78
N SER A 620 -13.91 -35.00 -44.95
CA SER A 620 -14.38 -35.70 -46.15
C SER A 620 -14.25 -34.80 -47.39
N PRO A 621 -14.08 -35.36 -48.60
CA PRO A 621 -14.00 -34.60 -49.85
C PRO A 621 -15.16 -33.62 -50.09
N GLU A 622 -16.37 -33.99 -49.67
CA GLU A 622 -17.57 -33.12 -49.74
C GLU A 622 -17.62 -32.05 -48.64
N GLY A 623 -16.70 -32.06 -47.68
CA GLY A 623 -16.64 -31.09 -46.58
C GLY A 623 -17.66 -31.27 -45.45
N GLU A 624 -18.55 -32.27 -45.52
CA GLU A 624 -19.66 -32.42 -44.56
C GLU A 624 -19.30 -33.19 -43.27
N ILE A 625 -18.34 -34.11 -43.36
CA ILE A 625 -17.97 -35.02 -42.27
C ILE A 625 -16.52 -34.80 -41.87
N LEU A 626 -16.30 -34.58 -40.56
CA LEU A 626 -14.97 -34.58 -39.95
C LEU A 626 -14.75 -35.93 -39.28
N ALA A 627 -13.64 -36.59 -39.57
CA ALA A 627 -13.17 -37.77 -38.87
C ALA A 627 -12.03 -37.39 -37.91
N SER A 628 -11.97 -38.06 -36.75
CA SER A 628 -10.91 -37.88 -35.76
C SER A 628 -10.46 -39.21 -35.15
N GLY A 629 -9.14 -39.41 -35.06
CA GLY A 629 -8.52 -40.56 -34.38
C GLY A 629 -7.85 -40.13 -33.07
N SER A 630 -8.00 -40.95 -32.03
CA SER A 630 -7.56 -40.60 -30.67
C SER A 630 -6.77 -41.71 -29.96
N ASN A 631 -6.01 -41.31 -28.95
CA ASN A 631 -5.41 -42.18 -27.94
C ASN A 631 -6.45 -42.97 -27.12
N ASP A 632 -7.73 -42.61 -27.18
CA ASP A 632 -8.81 -43.40 -26.57
C ASP A 632 -9.21 -44.64 -27.37
N GLN A 633 -8.44 -44.96 -28.42
CA GLN A 633 -8.58 -46.13 -29.29
C GLN A 633 -9.83 -46.11 -30.19
N THR A 634 -10.51 -44.96 -30.26
CA THR A 634 -11.70 -44.79 -31.09
C THR A 634 -11.46 -43.81 -32.23
N ILE A 635 -12.27 -43.97 -33.27
CA ILE A 635 -12.43 -42.96 -34.32
C ILE A 635 -13.83 -42.38 -34.16
N ARG A 636 -13.98 -41.07 -34.28
CA ARG A 636 -15.29 -40.42 -34.28
C ARG A 636 -15.53 -39.71 -35.61
N LEU A 637 -16.78 -39.78 -36.07
CA LEU A 637 -17.27 -39.01 -37.21
C LEU A 637 -18.18 -37.92 -36.67
N TRP A 638 -17.98 -36.70 -37.13
CA TRP A 638 -18.66 -35.49 -36.69
C TRP A 638 -19.30 -34.80 -37.88
N ASN A 639 -20.47 -34.20 -37.65
CA ASN A 639 -21.04 -33.29 -38.62
C ASN A 639 -20.31 -31.93 -38.52
N VAL A 640 -19.71 -31.48 -39.62
CA VAL A 640 -18.86 -30.27 -39.65
C VAL A 640 -19.64 -29.01 -39.26
N HIS A 641 -20.92 -28.91 -39.63
CA HIS A 641 -21.73 -27.71 -39.41
C HIS A 641 -22.32 -27.60 -38.01
N THR A 642 -22.44 -28.72 -37.28
CA THR A 642 -23.10 -28.76 -35.96
C THR A 642 -22.17 -29.19 -34.83
N GLY A 643 -21.03 -29.81 -35.15
CA GLY A 643 -20.11 -30.39 -34.17
C GLY A 643 -20.65 -31.64 -33.46
N GLN A 644 -21.81 -32.16 -33.89
CA GLN A 644 -22.40 -33.35 -33.28
C GLN A 644 -21.67 -34.62 -33.72
N CYS A 645 -21.43 -35.52 -32.76
CA CYS A 645 -20.87 -36.83 -33.07
C CYS A 645 -21.93 -37.69 -33.77
N LEU A 646 -21.70 -37.99 -35.05
CA LEU A 646 -22.55 -38.86 -35.84
C LEU A 646 -22.33 -40.33 -35.49
N LYS A 647 -21.07 -40.75 -35.36
CA LYS A 647 -20.70 -42.15 -35.09
C LYS A 647 -19.41 -42.24 -34.27
N THR A 648 -19.28 -43.32 -33.52
CA THR A 648 -18.03 -43.74 -32.87
C THR A 648 -17.65 -45.12 -33.39
N LEU A 649 -16.56 -45.20 -34.15
CA LEU A 649 -16.03 -46.44 -34.69
C LEU A 649 -15.09 -47.07 -33.65
N ARG A 650 -15.43 -48.28 -33.23
CA ARG A 650 -14.67 -49.06 -32.25
C ARG A 650 -14.14 -50.31 -32.94
N GLY A 651 -12.86 -50.62 -32.73
CA GLY A 651 -12.25 -51.84 -33.27
C GLY A 651 -10.73 -51.85 -33.27
N HIS A 652 -10.08 -50.69 -33.17
CA HIS A 652 -8.65 -50.63 -32.83
C HIS A 652 -8.44 -50.95 -31.35
N THR A 653 -7.31 -51.60 -31.03
CA THR A 653 -6.95 -51.98 -29.65
C THR A 653 -5.84 -51.13 -29.05
N SER A 654 -5.40 -50.10 -29.77
CA SER A 654 -4.40 -49.13 -29.34
C SER A 654 -4.65 -47.77 -29.99
N TRP A 655 -3.76 -46.80 -29.79
CA TRP A 655 -3.92 -45.42 -30.26
C TRP A 655 -4.09 -45.35 -31.78
N VAL A 656 -5.03 -44.51 -32.24
CA VAL A 656 -5.24 -44.26 -33.66
C VAL A 656 -4.40 -43.05 -34.06
N GLN A 657 -3.40 -43.26 -34.92
CA GLN A 657 -2.40 -42.24 -35.28
C GLN A 657 -2.67 -41.55 -36.61
N SER A 658 -3.33 -42.24 -37.53
CA SER A 658 -3.61 -41.70 -38.84
C SER A 658 -4.98 -42.12 -39.30
N ILE A 659 -5.64 -41.21 -40.02
CA ILE A 659 -6.90 -41.43 -40.70
C ILE A 659 -6.86 -40.74 -42.05
N GLY A 660 -7.58 -41.28 -43.04
CA GLY A 660 -7.71 -40.67 -44.35
C GLY A 660 -8.97 -41.14 -45.05
N PHE A 661 -9.66 -40.22 -45.72
CA PHE A 661 -10.82 -40.55 -46.57
C PHE A 661 -10.34 -41.03 -47.94
N SER A 662 -11.08 -41.96 -48.53
CA SER A 662 -10.99 -42.26 -49.96
C SER A 662 -11.40 -41.02 -50.78
N PRO A 663 -10.96 -40.89 -52.04
CA PRO A 663 -11.32 -39.75 -52.90
C PRO A 663 -12.84 -39.53 -53.06
N GLU A 664 -13.63 -40.60 -53.07
CA GLU A 664 -15.10 -40.53 -53.13
C GLU A 664 -15.76 -40.33 -51.75
N GLY A 665 -14.99 -40.34 -50.66
CA GLY A 665 -15.51 -40.14 -49.29
C GLY A 665 -16.23 -41.33 -48.64
N ASP A 666 -16.51 -42.42 -49.36
CA ASP A 666 -17.26 -43.58 -48.85
C ASP A 666 -16.50 -44.46 -47.85
N ILE A 667 -15.18 -44.50 -47.97
CA ILE A 667 -14.29 -45.34 -47.17
C ILE A 667 -13.35 -44.46 -46.34
N LEU A 668 -13.21 -44.79 -45.06
CA LEU A 668 -12.19 -44.22 -44.19
C LEU A 668 -11.13 -45.29 -43.90
N ALA A 669 -9.86 -44.96 -44.12
CA ALA A 669 -8.73 -45.76 -43.64
C ALA A 669 -8.24 -45.23 -42.29
N SER A 670 -7.77 -46.11 -41.42
CA SER A 670 -7.13 -45.74 -40.16
C SER A 670 -5.93 -46.62 -39.83
N GLY A 671 -4.83 -45.99 -39.43
CA GLY A 671 -3.61 -46.65 -38.94
C GLY A 671 -3.46 -46.48 -37.43
N SER A 672 -3.01 -47.54 -36.75
CA SER A 672 -2.94 -47.59 -35.30
C SER A 672 -1.65 -48.20 -34.76
N HIS A 673 -1.36 -47.91 -33.49
CA HIS A 673 -0.36 -48.58 -32.67
C HIS A 673 -0.66 -50.06 -32.43
N ASP A 674 -1.86 -50.56 -32.78
CA ASP A 674 -2.16 -51.98 -32.76
C ASP A 674 -1.58 -52.75 -33.95
N GLN A 675 -0.74 -52.08 -34.76
CA GLN A 675 -0.02 -52.63 -35.92
C GLN A 675 -0.94 -52.99 -37.09
N THR A 676 -2.22 -52.60 -37.03
CA THR A 676 -3.21 -52.85 -38.08
C THR A 676 -3.63 -51.57 -38.77
N VAL A 677 -4.10 -51.75 -40.00
CA VAL A 677 -4.82 -50.72 -40.75
C VAL A 677 -6.24 -51.20 -40.97
N LYS A 678 -7.24 -50.34 -40.70
CA LYS A 678 -8.65 -50.71 -40.87
C LYS A 678 -9.30 -49.83 -41.91
N LEU A 679 -10.12 -50.46 -42.75
CA LEU A 679 -11.02 -49.80 -43.68
C LEU A 679 -12.42 -49.80 -43.10
N TRP A 680 -13.07 -48.65 -43.10
CA TRP A 680 -14.40 -48.43 -42.53
C TRP A 680 -15.31 -47.87 -43.59
N ASN A 681 -16.55 -48.35 -43.61
CA ASN A 681 -17.59 -47.71 -44.40
C ASN A 681 -18.12 -46.50 -43.62
N VAL A 682 -18.04 -45.30 -44.20
CA VAL A 682 -18.34 -44.03 -43.52
C VAL A 682 -19.82 -43.94 -43.13
N HIS A 683 -20.72 -44.36 -44.02
CA HIS A 683 -22.17 -44.25 -43.81
C HIS A 683 -22.72 -45.26 -42.80
N THR A 684 -22.20 -46.47 -42.77
CA THR A 684 -22.64 -47.52 -41.83
C THR A 684 -21.86 -47.47 -40.52
N GLY A 685 -20.59 -47.07 -40.57
CA GLY A 685 -19.65 -47.14 -39.46
C GLY A 685 -19.10 -48.54 -39.18
N LYS A 686 -19.32 -49.50 -40.10
CA LYS A 686 -18.81 -50.87 -39.96
C LYS A 686 -17.38 -50.95 -40.49
N CYS A 687 -16.55 -51.74 -39.81
CA CYS A 687 -15.24 -52.14 -40.34
C CYS A 687 -15.45 -53.10 -41.51
N LEU A 688 -14.94 -52.72 -42.68
CA LEU A 688 -15.00 -53.51 -43.92
C LEU A 688 -13.86 -54.53 -43.95
N GLN A 689 -12.65 -54.09 -43.60
CA GLN A 689 -11.44 -54.90 -43.68
C GLN A 689 -10.44 -54.50 -42.61
N THR A 690 -9.69 -55.48 -42.10
CA THR A 690 -8.51 -55.27 -41.27
C THR A 690 -7.30 -55.80 -42.01
N LEU A 691 -6.39 -54.91 -42.35
CA LEU A 691 -5.14 -55.19 -43.03
C LEU A 691 -4.06 -55.43 -41.95
N SER A 692 -3.60 -56.68 -41.89
CA SER A 692 -2.54 -57.10 -40.98
C SER A 692 -1.29 -57.43 -41.79
N GLY A 693 -0.14 -56.90 -41.38
CA GLY A 693 1.13 -57.13 -42.07
C GLY A 693 2.28 -56.24 -41.62
N HIS A 694 1.99 -55.11 -40.99
CA HIS A 694 3.01 -54.35 -40.25
C HIS A 694 3.34 -55.06 -38.93
N SER A 695 4.61 -55.01 -38.52
CA SER A 695 5.08 -55.65 -37.28
C SER A 695 5.23 -54.67 -36.11
N ASN A 696 5.05 -53.37 -36.37
CA ASN A 696 5.14 -52.27 -35.40
C ASN A 696 4.02 -51.23 -35.68
N PRO A 697 3.84 -50.21 -34.81
CA PRO A 697 2.84 -49.15 -34.98
C PRO A 697 2.79 -48.51 -36.37
N VAL A 698 1.58 -48.32 -36.89
CA VAL A 698 1.34 -47.63 -38.16
C VAL A 698 1.11 -46.14 -37.90
N PHE A 699 1.97 -45.30 -38.48
CA PHE A 699 1.96 -43.85 -38.24
C PHE A 699 1.25 -43.04 -39.32
N PHE A 700 1.14 -43.57 -40.53
CA PHE A 700 0.53 -42.84 -41.64
C PHE A 700 -0.24 -43.76 -42.57
N THR A 701 -1.38 -43.28 -43.07
CA THR A 701 -2.21 -43.94 -44.08
C THR A 701 -2.71 -42.91 -45.07
N THR A 702 -2.58 -43.17 -46.38
CA THR A 702 -3.16 -42.30 -47.43
C THR A 702 -3.65 -43.10 -48.63
N PHE A 703 -4.73 -42.63 -49.25
CA PHE A 703 -5.24 -43.22 -50.48
C PHE A 703 -4.51 -42.66 -51.71
N SER A 704 -4.41 -43.47 -52.76
CA SER A 704 -4.08 -42.97 -54.08
C SER A 704 -5.21 -42.06 -54.62
N PRO A 705 -4.91 -41.12 -55.53
CA PRO A 705 -5.92 -40.20 -56.07
C PRO A 705 -7.11 -40.88 -56.76
N ASN A 706 -6.93 -42.10 -57.25
CA ASN A 706 -7.99 -42.92 -57.86
C ASN A 706 -8.71 -43.86 -56.87
N GLY A 707 -8.35 -43.83 -55.58
CA GLY A 707 -8.97 -44.62 -54.51
C GLY A 707 -8.67 -46.12 -54.53
N GLN A 708 -7.96 -46.62 -55.54
CA GLN A 708 -7.73 -48.07 -55.72
C GLN A 708 -6.62 -48.62 -54.83
N ARG A 709 -5.69 -47.78 -54.36
CA ARG A 709 -4.56 -48.19 -53.53
C ARG A 709 -4.53 -47.41 -52.23
N LEU A 710 -4.08 -48.08 -51.18
CA LEU A 710 -3.77 -47.47 -49.89
C LEU A 710 -2.27 -47.61 -49.62
N VAL A 711 -1.62 -46.52 -49.24
CA VAL A 711 -0.21 -46.49 -48.85
C VAL A 711 -0.12 -46.29 -47.35
N THR A 712 0.69 -47.11 -46.68
CA THR A 712 0.81 -47.10 -45.21
C THR A 712 2.28 -47.12 -44.80
N GLY A 713 2.63 -46.30 -43.80
CA GLY A 713 3.98 -46.20 -43.25
C GLY A 713 4.00 -46.56 -41.77
N SER A 714 5.00 -47.34 -41.36
CA SER A 714 5.08 -47.93 -40.02
C SER A 714 6.46 -47.78 -39.38
N GLU A 715 6.51 -47.86 -38.06
CA GLU A 715 7.74 -47.93 -37.26
C GLU A 715 8.58 -49.18 -37.55
N ASP A 716 8.03 -50.17 -38.27
CA ASP A 716 8.79 -51.33 -38.78
C ASP A 716 9.73 -50.98 -39.93
N GLN A 717 9.87 -49.69 -40.25
CA GLN A 717 10.72 -49.15 -41.31
C GLN A 717 10.27 -49.55 -42.71
N THR A 718 9.00 -49.96 -42.87
CA THR A 718 8.43 -50.31 -44.18
C THR A 718 7.31 -49.36 -44.60
N VAL A 719 7.21 -49.17 -45.92
CA VAL A 719 6.03 -48.62 -46.59
C VAL A 719 5.34 -49.75 -47.34
N ARG A 720 4.05 -49.94 -47.09
CA ARG A 720 3.24 -50.95 -47.77
C ARG A 720 2.22 -50.28 -48.68
N VAL A 721 1.94 -50.94 -49.80
CA VAL A 721 0.90 -50.55 -50.74
C VAL A 721 -0.11 -51.69 -50.79
N TRP A 722 -1.36 -51.37 -50.52
CA TRP A 722 -2.48 -52.31 -50.46
C TRP A 722 -3.42 -52.02 -51.62
N ASP A 723 -3.99 -53.07 -52.20
CA ASP A 723 -5.18 -52.92 -53.04
C ASP A 723 -6.38 -52.78 -52.11
N VAL A 724 -7.26 -51.82 -52.38
CA VAL A 724 -8.41 -51.54 -51.51
C VAL A 724 -9.53 -52.57 -51.71
N ASN A 725 -9.54 -53.26 -52.86
CA ASN A 725 -10.60 -54.20 -53.22
C ASN A 725 -10.26 -55.67 -52.93
N THR A 726 -8.98 -55.99 -52.70
CA THR A 726 -8.49 -57.36 -52.47
C THR A 726 -7.43 -57.36 -51.38
#